data_AF-A0AAQ4PG72-F1
#
_entry.id   AF-A0AAQ4PG72-F1
#
_cell.length_a   1.000
_cell.length_b   1.000
_cell.length_c   1.000
_cell.angle_alpha   90.00
_cell.angle_beta   90.00
_cell.angle_gamma   90.00
#
_symmetry.space_group_name_H-M   'P 1'
#
loop_
_entity.id
_entity.type
_entity.pdbx_description
1 polymer ?
#
loop_
_entity_poly.entity_id
_entity_poly.type
_entity_poly.pdbx_seq_one_letter_code
_entity_poly.pdbx_strand_id
1 'polypeptide(L)'
;KGSNICTSQGVTTCRQCMAVHPRCAWCSKEGGSGASRCDYKENLLKGGCSPAAVEFPSSTLSIDKNAPLSDKASGQADDVTQIKPQKLGITLRPGDSQRFTVSVKQAEDYPVDLYYLMDLSFSMKDDLARLRTLGSELADTMGHTTSKLRMGFGAFVDKTTSPYMYTNPAEALENPCYGIHQKCQAQFGFKHVLSLTEKVARFTEEVEKQQVSRNRDAPEGGFDAVMQAVVCKDRIGWRPDASHLLVFTTDAKTHIALDGRIAGIVQPNDGKCHLDNENVYNKSTVLVRAGRKYISHFVLYKVIPGLKSCSGLKIGDTVSFSVEAQLRVCPKEKRHSFTIKPRGFKDSLEVTVDFACGCDCEADAKADSPLCSNGNGTYECGVCQCHPGRLGPRCECSVEDYSPSDDANCIPKPGAPICSGRGDCLCGQCSCHGNEFGQVWGKYCECDDFNCLRFKGALCSDHGKCSCGLCQCDAGWKGENCNCSTVVDTCMSSIGLLCSGRGSCQCGVCQCTQPGAYGDTCEKCPTCPDACTIKKECVECQHFKRGQYIEDNSCSIICKNEINLVEELECPQGADILVVLLAVAGAILLLGLIGMLIWKLLVTIHDRREFVKFEEEKAKAKWDTANNPLYKEATSTFTNVAYRGN
;
A
#
# COMPACT_ATOMS: atom_id res chain seq x y z
N LYS A 1 10.38 -22.06 -48.68
CA LYS A 1 9.19 -21.71 -47.84
C LYS A 1 9.58 -21.99 -46.40
N GLY A 2 9.81 -20.95 -45.60
CA GLY A 2 10.28 -21.13 -44.21
C GLY A 2 9.08 -21.34 -43.29
N SER A 3 9.10 -22.42 -42.50
CA SER A 3 8.16 -22.60 -41.39
C SER A 3 8.42 -21.50 -40.36
N ASN A 4 7.36 -20.79 -39.97
CA ASN A 4 7.37 -19.78 -38.92
C ASN A 4 6.25 -20.07 -37.90
N ILE A 5 6.23 -19.28 -36.82
CA ILE A 5 5.29 -19.43 -35.71
C ILE A 5 3.81 -19.44 -36.14
N CYS A 6 3.44 -18.70 -37.19
CA CYS A 6 2.06 -18.65 -37.70
C CYS A 6 1.68 -19.93 -38.45
N THR A 7 2.64 -20.52 -39.16
CA THR A 7 2.43 -21.72 -39.99
C THR A 7 2.59 -23.04 -39.22
N SER A 8 3.25 -23.03 -38.05
CA SER A 8 3.59 -24.23 -37.29
C SER A 8 2.59 -24.61 -36.19
N GLN A 9 1.61 -23.76 -35.86
CA GLN A 9 0.70 -23.96 -34.72
C GLN A 9 -0.58 -24.76 -35.05
N GLY A 10 -0.72 -25.30 -36.27
CA GLY A 10 -1.90 -26.09 -36.64
C GLY A 10 -3.21 -25.30 -36.63
N VAL A 11 -3.15 -24.01 -36.95
CA VAL A 11 -4.28 -23.08 -36.90
C VAL A 11 -5.35 -23.45 -37.93
N THR A 12 -6.60 -23.59 -37.48
CA THR A 12 -7.75 -23.96 -38.33
C THR A 12 -8.69 -22.80 -38.63
N THR A 13 -8.70 -21.76 -37.78
CA THR A 13 -9.62 -20.62 -37.90
C THR A 13 -8.88 -19.28 -37.90
N CYS A 14 -9.54 -18.25 -38.44
CA CYS A 14 -8.99 -16.89 -38.46
C CYS A 14 -8.71 -16.37 -37.04
N ARG A 15 -9.65 -16.58 -36.11
CA ARG A 15 -9.49 -16.23 -34.69
C ARG A 15 -8.26 -16.86 -34.05
N GLN A 16 -8.04 -18.16 -34.27
CA GLN A 16 -6.86 -18.85 -33.77
C GLN A 16 -5.57 -18.26 -34.39
N CYS A 17 -5.58 -17.90 -35.67
CA CYS A 17 -4.44 -17.25 -36.33
C CYS A 17 -4.09 -15.92 -35.64
N MET A 18 -5.10 -15.12 -35.30
CA MET A 18 -4.89 -13.84 -34.64
C MET A 18 -4.32 -13.98 -33.23
N ALA A 19 -4.66 -15.05 -32.53
CA ALA A 19 -4.20 -15.37 -31.18
C ALA A 19 -2.76 -15.92 -31.12
N VAL A 20 -2.20 -16.44 -32.21
CA VAL A 20 -0.85 -17.04 -32.22
C VAL A 20 0.24 -15.99 -31.99
N HIS A 21 0.26 -14.93 -32.81
CA HIS A 21 1.28 -13.90 -32.71
C HIS A 21 0.80 -12.61 -33.41
N PRO A 22 1.17 -11.40 -32.93
CA PRO A 22 0.77 -10.12 -33.54
C PRO A 22 1.14 -9.94 -35.02
N ARG A 23 2.17 -10.67 -35.48
CA ARG A 23 2.63 -10.63 -36.87
C ARG A 23 1.89 -11.57 -37.81
N CYS A 24 1.05 -12.48 -37.29
CA CYS A 24 0.30 -13.39 -38.15
C CYS A 24 -0.81 -12.62 -38.88
N ALA A 25 -1.11 -13.03 -40.09
CA ALA A 25 -2.22 -12.53 -40.89
C ALA A 25 -2.98 -13.73 -41.43
N TRP A 26 -4.24 -13.54 -41.80
CA TRP A 26 -5.08 -14.58 -42.38
C TRP A 26 -5.53 -14.21 -43.78
N CYS A 27 -5.57 -15.18 -44.69
CA CYS A 27 -6.11 -15.01 -46.03
C CYS A 27 -7.52 -15.63 -46.12
N SER A 28 -8.54 -14.80 -46.28
CA SER A 28 -9.96 -15.21 -46.33
C SER A 28 -10.41 -15.80 -47.66
N LYS A 29 -9.54 -15.82 -48.69
CA LYS A 29 -9.80 -16.46 -50.00
C LYS A 29 -8.82 -17.60 -50.27
N GLU A 30 -9.26 -18.59 -51.04
CA GLU A 30 -8.36 -19.64 -51.58
C GLU A 30 -7.26 -18.97 -52.43
N GLY A 31 -6.05 -18.89 -51.89
CA GLY A 31 -4.85 -18.54 -52.65
C GLY A 31 -4.36 -19.72 -53.49
N GLY A 32 -3.38 -19.47 -54.36
CA GLY A 32 -2.79 -20.50 -55.23
C GLY A 32 -2.32 -21.75 -54.45
N SER A 33 -2.43 -22.90 -55.10
CA SER A 33 -2.22 -24.24 -54.55
C SER A 33 -1.00 -24.34 -53.62
N GLY A 34 -1.22 -24.63 -52.33
CA GLY A 34 -0.16 -24.87 -51.34
C GLY A 34 0.38 -23.64 -50.61
N ALA A 35 -0.38 -22.53 -50.54
CA ALA A 35 -0.12 -21.40 -49.64
C ALA A 35 -0.82 -21.59 -48.28
N SER A 36 -0.11 -21.32 -47.18
CA SER A 36 -0.71 -21.32 -45.83
C SER A 36 -1.73 -20.19 -45.71
N ARG A 37 -2.89 -20.45 -45.12
CA ARG A 37 -3.90 -19.40 -44.86
C ARG A 37 -3.54 -18.49 -43.71
N CYS A 38 -2.78 -19.00 -42.75
CA CYS A 38 -2.20 -18.22 -41.65
C CYS A 38 -0.68 -18.12 -41.85
N ASP A 39 -0.17 -16.92 -42.11
CA ASP A 39 1.26 -16.64 -42.29
C ASP A 39 1.51 -15.15 -42.01
N TYR A 40 2.76 -14.68 -42.08
CA TYR A 40 3.05 -13.26 -42.08
C TYR A 40 2.40 -12.56 -43.28
N LYS A 41 1.96 -11.32 -43.06
CA LYS A 41 1.29 -10.50 -44.09
C LYS A 41 2.10 -10.44 -45.39
N GLU A 42 3.41 -10.27 -45.32
CA GLU A 42 4.25 -10.21 -46.52
C GLU A 42 4.31 -11.54 -47.28
N ASN A 43 4.25 -12.67 -46.56
CA ASN A 43 4.24 -14.01 -47.14
C ASN A 43 2.92 -14.32 -47.82
N LEU A 44 1.79 -13.92 -47.23
CA LEU A 44 0.45 -14.09 -47.83
C LEU A 44 0.31 -13.31 -49.14
N LEU A 45 0.78 -12.06 -49.15
CA LEU A 45 0.76 -11.22 -50.36
C LEU A 45 1.64 -11.81 -51.46
N LYS A 46 2.85 -12.29 -51.12
CA LYS A 46 3.72 -13.01 -52.07
C LYS A 46 3.12 -14.34 -52.52
N GLY A 47 2.31 -14.97 -51.69
CA GLY A 47 1.58 -16.21 -51.97
C GLY A 47 0.35 -16.02 -52.86
N GLY A 48 0.06 -14.80 -53.32
CA GLY A 48 -1.06 -14.50 -54.22
C GLY A 48 -2.37 -14.17 -53.50
N CYS A 49 -2.36 -13.95 -52.18
CA CYS A 49 -3.54 -13.44 -51.49
C CYS A 49 -3.79 -11.97 -51.87
N SER A 50 -5.02 -11.64 -52.28
CA SER A 50 -5.38 -10.25 -52.58
C SER A 50 -5.34 -9.39 -51.31
N PRO A 51 -4.85 -8.13 -51.34
CA PRO A 51 -4.79 -7.27 -50.16
C PRO A 51 -6.11 -7.11 -49.40
N ALA A 52 -7.24 -7.07 -50.12
CA ALA A 52 -8.58 -6.97 -49.52
C ALA A 52 -9.09 -8.26 -48.86
N ALA A 53 -8.43 -9.40 -49.11
CA ALA A 53 -8.73 -10.68 -48.48
C ALA A 53 -7.76 -11.01 -47.34
N VAL A 54 -6.82 -10.10 -47.02
CA VAL A 54 -5.88 -10.27 -45.92
C VAL A 54 -6.46 -9.62 -44.67
N GLU A 55 -6.79 -10.46 -43.69
CA GLU A 55 -7.19 -10.07 -42.34
C GLU A 55 -5.91 -9.82 -41.52
N PHE A 56 -5.70 -8.58 -41.13
CA PHE A 56 -4.58 -8.16 -40.28
C PHE A 56 -5.00 -6.97 -39.43
N PRO A 57 -5.79 -7.19 -38.37
CA PRO A 57 -6.07 -6.13 -37.41
C PRO A 57 -4.77 -5.70 -36.75
N SER A 58 -4.42 -4.42 -36.88
CA SER A 58 -3.25 -3.83 -36.23
C SER A 58 -3.69 -3.15 -34.94
N SER A 59 -2.87 -3.22 -33.89
CA SER A 59 -3.11 -2.41 -32.70
C SER A 59 -2.92 -0.93 -33.04
N THR A 60 -3.83 -0.06 -32.60
CA THR A 60 -3.79 1.37 -32.87
C THR A 60 -4.07 2.19 -31.62
N LEU A 61 -3.60 3.44 -31.59
CA LEU A 61 -3.82 4.40 -30.53
C LEU A 61 -4.44 5.67 -31.13
N SER A 62 -5.60 6.09 -30.64
CA SER A 62 -6.23 7.38 -30.91
C SER A 62 -6.24 8.24 -29.65
N ILE A 63 -6.05 9.54 -29.84
CA ILE A 63 -6.14 10.52 -28.76
C ILE A 63 -7.45 11.27 -28.94
N ASP A 64 -8.42 11.01 -28.08
CA ASP A 64 -9.77 11.56 -28.21
C ASP A 64 -9.90 12.93 -27.52
N LYS A 65 -9.16 13.16 -26.42
CA LYS A 65 -9.11 14.45 -25.72
C LYS A 65 -7.70 14.74 -25.19
N ASN A 66 -7.14 15.88 -25.59
CA ASN A 66 -5.76 16.28 -25.27
C ASN A 66 -5.63 17.79 -25.03
N ALA A 67 -6.34 18.30 -24.02
CA ALA A 67 -6.19 19.67 -23.57
C ALA A 67 -4.77 19.89 -23.01
N PRO A 68 -4.15 21.07 -23.26
CA PRO A 68 -2.82 21.40 -22.74
C PRO A 68 -2.83 21.53 -21.22
N LEU A 69 -1.66 21.34 -20.59
CA LEU A 69 -1.50 21.51 -19.14
C LEU A 69 -1.58 23.01 -18.79
N SER A 70 -2.31 23.34 -17.73
CA SER A 70 -2.44 24.71 -17.24
C SER A 70 -1.24 25.13 -16.39
N ASP A 71 -0.79 26.37 -16.54
CA ASP A 71 0.30 26.92 -15.73
C ASP A 71 -0.19 27.41 -14.35
N LYS A 72 -1.30 28.15 -14.32
CA LYS A 72 -1.95 28.68 -13.11
C LYS A 72 -3.43 28.37 -13.07
N ALA A 73 -3.98 28.22 -11.87
CA ALA A 73 -5.41 28.08 -11.63
C ALA A 73 -6.17 29.43 -11.59
N SER A 74 -5.79 30.39 -12.43
CA SER A 74 -6.38 31.72 -12.48
C SER A 74 -7.63 31.77 -13.37
N GLY A 75 -8.75 31.28 -12.84
CA GLY A 75 -10.09 31.22 -13.47
C GLY A 75 -11.14 30.53 -12.58
N GLN A 76 -12.34 30.22 -13.10
CA GLN A 76 -13.20 29.19 -12.48
C GLN A 76 -12.42 27.88 -12.48
N ALA A 77 -12.41 27.16 -11.35
CA ALA A 77 -11.55 25.99 -11.14
C ALA A 77 -11.94 24.76 -11.98
N ASP A 78 -12.97 24.86 -12.81
CA ASP A 78 -13.39 23.83 -13.77
C ASP A 78 -12.53 23.72 -15.05
N ASP A 79 -11.60 24.67 -15.31
CA ASP A 79 -10.77 24.68 -16.54
C ASP A 79 -9.27 24.38 -16.29
N VAL A 80 -8.89 23.98 -15.08
CA VAL A 80 -7.49 23.65 -14.77
C VAL A 80 -7.21 22.21 -15.21
N THR A 81 -6.33 22.06 -16.20
CA THR A 81 -5.89 20.76 -16.70
C THR A 81 -4.51 20.41 -16.13
N GLN A 82 -4.45 19.39 -15.27
CA GLN A 82 -3.22 18.92 -14.60
C GLN A 82 -2.71 17.59 -15.16
N ILE A 83 -3.49 16.90 -15.99
CA ILE A 83 -3.08 15.69 -16.73
C ILE A 83 -3.30 15.87 -18.24
N LYS A 84 -2.38 15.36 -19.06
CA LYS A 84 -2.59 15.20 -20.49
C LYS A 84 -2.02 13.86 -20.99
N PRO A 85 -2.67 13.20 -21.96
CA PRO A 85 -4.03 13.45 -22.47
C PRO A 85 -5.10 13.07 -21.44
N GLN A 86 -6.36 13.44 -21.67
CA GLN A 86 -7.49 13.13 -20.77
C GLN A 86 -8.33 11.95 -21.26
N LYS A 87 -8.35 11.67 -22.57
CA LYS A 87 -9.07 10.52 -23.12
C LYS A 87 -8.32 9.88 -24.28
N LEU A 88 -8.16 8.57 -24.21
CA LEU A 88 -7.50 7.73 -25.21
C LEU A 88 -8.40 6.57 -25.65
N GLY A 89 -8.40 6.29 -26.95
CA GLY A 89 -8.90 5.05 -27.53
C GLY A 89 -7.74 4.17 -27.95
N ILE A 90 -7.73 2.91 -27.54
CA ILE A 90 -6.71 1.93 -27.92
C ILE A 90 -7.42 0.75 -28.54
N THR A 91 -6.98 0.30 -29.70
CA THR A 91 -7.33 -1.02 -30.23
C THR A 91 -6.14 -1.93 -30.01
N LEU A 92 -6.34 -3.05 -29.33
CA LEU A 92 -5.28 -4.02 -29.04
C LEU A 92 -5.59 -5.37 -29.67
N ARG A 93 -4.59 -5.92 -30.34
CA ARG A 93 -4.56 -7.30 -30.81
C ARG A 93 -3.90 -8.22 -29.77
N PRO A 94 -4.31 -9.49 -29.65
CA PRO A 94 -3.67 -10.45 -28.74
C PRO A 94 -2.17 -10.61 -29.00
N GLY A 95 -1.39 -10.63 -27.93
CA GLY A 95 0.07 -10.66 -27.92
C GLY A 95 0.74 -9.30 -28.16
N ASP A 96 0.00 -8.29 -28.63
CA ASP A 96 0.54 -7.00 -29.06
C ASP A 96 0.42 -5.94 -27.95
N SER A 97 1.22 -4.88 -28.06
CA SER A 97 1.22 -3.78 -27.10
C SER A 97 1.17 -2.40 -27.76
N GLN A 98 0.57 -1.45 -27.05
CA GLN A 98 0.61 -0.04 -27.41
C GLN A 98 1.18 0.80 -26.28
N ARG A 99 2.05 1.73 -26.65
CA ARG A 99 2.73 2.62 -25.72
C ARG A 99 2.22 4.04 -25.89
N PHE A 100 1.89 4.68 -24.78
CA PHE A 100 1.45 6.06 -24.73
C PHE A 100 2.13 6.80 -23.59
N THR A 101 2.13 8.13 -23.66
CA THR A 101 2.76 8.99 -22.65
C THR A 101 1.70 9.81 -21.94
N VAL A 102 1.82 9.86 -20.61
CA VAL A 102 0.96 10.64 -19.73
C VAL A 102 1.82 11.68 -19.05
N SER A 103 1.51 12.96 -19.25
CA SER A 103 2.18 14.06 -18.57
C SER A 103 1.31 14.61 -17.46
N VAL A 104 1.91 14.87 -16.30
CA VAL A 104 1.26 15.40 -15.12
C VAL A 104 2.03 16.66 -14.68
N LYS A 105 1.30 17.72 -14.37
CA LYS A 105 1.86 18.97 -13.84
C LYS A 105 1.07 19.43 -12.63
N GLN A 106 1.77 19.78 -11.56
CA GLN A 106 1.15 20.42 -10.41
C GLN A 106 0.99 21.91 -10.72
N ALA A 107 -0.22 22.31 -11.09
CA ALA A 107 -0.54 23.71 -11.39
C ALA A 107 -0.26 24.63 -10.19
N GLU A 108 0.26 25.82 -10.48
CA GLU A 108 0.43 26.87 -9.47
C GLU A 108 -0.92 27.45 -9.03
N ASP A 109 -0.99 27.94 -7.79
CA ASP A 109 -2.18 28.59 -7.22
C ASP A 109 -3.45 27.71 -7.20
N TYR A 110 -3.28 26.38 -7.16
CA TYR A 110 -4.42 25.44 -7.15
C TYR A 110 -5.23 25.56 -5.85
N PRO A 111 -6.57 25.45 -5.87
CA PRO A 111 -7.38 25.58 -4.66
C PRO A 111 -7.05 24.53 -3.60
N VAL A 112 -7.07 24.93 -2.32
CA VAL A 112 -6.80 24.04 -1.18
C VAL A 112 -7.95 24.07 -0.19
N ASP A 113 -8.42 22.90 0.19
CA ASP A 113 -9.33 22.70 1.31
C ASP A 113 -8.54 22.06 2.47
N LEU A 114 -8.52 22.72 3.62
CA LEU A 114 -7.86 22.25 4.83
C LEU A 114 -8.91 22.00 5.91
N TYR A 115 -9.12 20.73 6.25
CA TYR A 115 -9.98 20.34 7.35
C TYR A 115 -9.12 19.92 8.54
N TYR A 116 -9.18 20.70 9.62
CA TYR A 116 -8.41 20.46 10.84
C TYR A 116 -9.21 19.55 11.77
N LEU A 117 -8.70 18.34 11.99
CA LEU A 117 -9.32 17.30 12.79
C LEU A 117 -8.53 17.11 14.09
N MET A 118 -9.06 17.66 15.17
CA MET A 118 -8.37 17.79 16.44
C MET A 118 -8.89 16.81 17.49
N ASP A 119 -7.96 16.14 18.16
CA ASP A 119 -8.21 15.46 19.42
C ASP A 119 -8.51 16.48 20.53
N LEU A 120 -9.66 16.34 21.19
CA LEU A 120 -10.06 17.15 22.33
C LEU A 120 -10.08 16.35 23.64
N SER A 121 -9.26 15.30 23.74
CA SER A 121 -8.91 14.68 25.02
C SER A 121 -8.27 15.69 25.98
N PHE A 122 -8.20 15.34 27.26
CA PHE A 122 -7.81 16.29 28.30
C PHE A 122 -6.35 16.78 28.16
N SER A 123 -5.48 15.96 27.58
CA SER A 123 -4.07 16.31 27.35
C SER A 123 -3.89 17.41 26.31
N MET A 124 -4.80 17.52 25.33
CA MET A 124 -4.76 18.51 24.25
C MET A 124 -5.20 19.93 24.65
N LYS A 125 -5.33 20.21 25.96
CA LYS A 125 -5.88 21.47 26.49
C LYS A 125 -5.00 22.67 26.18
N ASP A 126 -3.69 22.52 26.26
CA ASP A 126 -2.71 23.55 25.91
C ASP A 126 -2.55 23.70 24.40
N ASP A 127 -2.61 22.60 23.64
CA ASP A 127 -2.65 22.65 22.17
C ASP A 127 -3.87 23.43 21.66
N LEU A 128 -5.04 23.25 22.28
CA LEU A 128 -6.23 24.02 21.93
C LEU A 128 -6.02 25.52 22.15
N ALA A 129 -5.29 25.90 23.21
CA ALA A 129 -4.95 27.30 23.45
C ALA A 129 -4.01 27.86 22.37
N ARG A 130 -3.04 27.06 21.89
CA ARG A 130 -2.13 27.43 20.80
C ARG A 130 -2.80 27.48 19.44
N LEU A 131 -3.75 26.59 19.17
CA LEU A 131 -4.45 26.55 17.88
C LEU A 131 -5.25 27.83 17.62
N ARG A 132 -5.77 28.47 18.68
CA ARG A 132 -6.47 29.75 18.61
C ARG A 132 -5.60 30.85 17.97
N THR A 133 -4.31 30.89 18.29
CA THR A 133 -3.37 31.86 17.70
C THR A 133 -2.87 31.41 16.34
N LEU A 134 -2.71 30.09 16.13
CA LEU A 134 -2.20 29.53 14.88
C LEU A 134 -3.16 29.69 13.70
N GLY A 135 -4.47 29.76 13.93
CA GLY A 135 -5.48 29.83 12.86
C GLY A 135 -5.27 30.97 11.87
N SER A 136 -4.90 32.16 12.35
CA SER A 136 -4.59 33.31 11.49
C SER A 136 -3.25 33.17 10.78
N GLU A 137 -2.21 32.74 11.50
CA GLU A 137 -0.86 32.57 10.96
C GLU A 137 -0.80 31.48 9.86
N LEU A 138 -1.51 30.38 10.08
CA LEU A 138 -1.66 29.30 9.10
C LEU A 138 -2.34 29.80 7.83
N ALA A 139 -3.40 30.59 7.97
CA ALA A 139 -4.09 31.15 6.82
C ALA A 139 -3.24 32.15 6.04
N ASP A 140 -2.49 33.01 6.74
CA ASP A 140 -1.56 33.95 6.11
C ASP A 140 -0.45 33.19 5.35
N THR A 141 0.14 32.18 5.99
CA THR A 141 1.17 31.33 5.38
C THR A 141 0.64 30.58 4.16
N MET A 142 -0.56 30.01 4.25
CA MET A 142 -1.20 29.30 3.14
C MET A 142 -1.67 30.26 2.04
N GLY A 143 -2.00 31.51 2.38
CA GLY A 143 -2.33 32.59 1.44
C GLY A 143 -1.18 32.95 0.50
N HIS A 144 0.07 32.74 0.92
CA HIS A 144 1.22 32.86 0.02
C HIS A 144 1.33 31.71 -1.00
N THR A 145 0.70 30.56 -0.73
CA THR A 145 0.76 29.36 -1.59
C THR A 145 -0.46 29.25 -2.51
N THR A 146 -1.64 29.63 -2.03
CA THR A 146 -2.90 29.56 -2.78
C THR A 146 -3.82 30.73 -2.42
N SER A 147 -4.41 31.34 -3.44
CA SER A 147 -5.39 32.40 -3.33
C SER A 147 -6.80 31.90 -2.94
N LYS A 148 -7.04 30.58 -3.05
CA LYS A 148 -8.36 29.95 -2.89
C LYS A 148 -8.36 28.93 -1.74
N LEU A 149 -8.03 29.38 -0.53
CA LEU A 149 -8.04 28.56 0.68
C LEU A 149 -9.46 28.44 1.28
N ARG A 150 -9.85 27.22 1.68
CA ARG A 150 -10.97 27.00 2.60
C ARG A 150 -10.52 26.23 3.83
N MET A 151 -11.01 26.65 4.99
CA MET A 151 -10.69 26.01 6.26
C MET A 151 -11.95 25.49 6.95
N GLY A 152 -11.85 24.33 7.56
CA GLY A 152 -12.90 23.69 8.35
C GLY A 152 -12.32 23.06 9.62
N PHE A 153 -13.19 22.77 10.58
CA PHE A 153 -12.79 22.24 11.88
C PHE A 153 -13.71 21.10 12.33
N GLY A 154 -13.09 20.05 12.86
CA GLY A 154 -13.76 18.93 13.51
C GLY A 154 -13.01 18.49 14.74
N ALA A 155 -13.73 17.90 15.68
CA ALA A 155 -13.18 17.43 16.93
C ALA A 155 -13.54 15.96 17.17
N PHE A 156 -12.68 15.24 17.89
CA PHE A 156 -12.95 13.87 18.35
C PHE A 156 -12.35 13.62 19.72
N VAL A 157 -12.86 12.59 20.40
CA VAL A 157 -12.27 12.04 21.63
C VAL A 157 -12.30 10.51 21.47
N ASP A 158 -13.33 9.85 21.98
CA ASP A 158 -13.57 8.43 21.73
C ASP A 158 -15.03 8.05 21.94
N LYS A 159 -15.37 6.80 21.62
CA LYS A 159 -16.73 6.26 21.73
C LYS A 159 -17.32 6.46 23.12
N THR A 160 -18.56 6.95 23.16
CA THR A 160 -19.30 7.30 24.39
C THR A 160 -19.92 6.08 25.08
N THR A 161 -19.13 5.03 25.28
CA THR A 161 -19.57 3.80 25.95
C THR A 161 -18.44 3.22 26.80
N SER A 162 -18.82 2.41 27.79
CA SER A 162 -17.85 1.61 28.55
C SER A 162 -17.13 0.61 27.62
N PRO A 163 -15.81 0.40 27.77
CA PRO A 163 -14.93 0.91 28.84
C PRO A 163 -14.21 2.23 28.52
N TYR A 164 -14.46 2.87 27.37
CA TYR A 164 -13.74 4.06 26.91
C TYR A 164 -14.11 5.34 27.67
N MET A 165 -15.37 5.41 28.13
CA MET A 165 -15.93 6.55 28.86
C MET A 165 -16.11 6.27 30.35
N TYR A 166 -16.03 7.32 31.16
CA TYR A 166 -16.44 7.27 32.57
C TYR A 166 -17.96 7.19 32.70
N THR A 167 -18.48 6.07 33.20
CA THR A 167 -19.93 5.86 33.39
C THR A 167 -20.39 5.97 34.84
N ASN A 168 -19.47 6.18 35.80
CA ASN A 168 -19.75 6.24 37.24
C ASN A 168 -18.70 7.14 37.93
N PRO A 169 -19.06 8.03 38.88
CA PRO A 169 -20.43 8.37 39.34
C PRO A 169 -21.27 9.07 38.26
N ALA A 170 -22.57 9.26 38.49
CA ALA A 170 -23.49 9.80 37.47
C ALA A 170 -23.06 11.20 36.96
N GLU A 171 -22.48 12.00 37.85
CA GLU A 171 -21.90 13.31 37.57
C GLU A 171 -20.75 13.25 36.56
N ALA A 172 -20.07 12.10 36.43
CA ALA A 172 -18.99 11.91 35.47
C ALA A 172 -19.49 11.82 34.01
N LEU A 173 -20.78 11.57 33.79
CA LEU A 173 -21.38 11.58 32.45
C LEU A 173 -21.47 13.00 31.89
N GLU A 174 -21.85 13.97 32.73
CA GLU A 174 -21.90 15.39 32.35
C GLU A 174 -20.52 16.05 32.42
N ASN A 175 -19.72 15.69 33.42
CA ASN A 175 -18.37 16.20 33.61
C ASN A 175 -17.36 15.06 33.86
N PRO A 176 -16.74 14.50 32.81
CA PRO A 176 -15.72 13.46 32.93
C PRO A 176 -14.49 13.87 33.78
N CYS A 177 -14.28 15.17 33.97
CA CYS A 177 -13.21 15.73 34.79
C CYS A 177 -13.58 15.90 36.27
N TYR A 178 -14.72 15.38 36.70
CA TYR A 178 -15.17 15.41 38.08
C TYR A 178 -14.09 14.94 39.07
N GLY A 179 -13.45 13.80 38.80
CA GLY A 179 -12.44 13.20 39.69
C GLY A 179 -11.12 13.99 39.81
N ILE A 180 -10.92 15.03 39.01
CA ILE A 180 -9.76 15.94 39.08
C ILE A 180 -10.15 17.36 39.49
N HIS A 181 -11.38 17.55 39.99
CA HIS A 181 -11.92 18.85 40.41
C HIS A 181 -11.86 19.94 39.32
N GLN A 182 -11.98 19.54 38.05
CA GLN A 182 -12.10 20.47 36.93
C GLN A 182 -13.42 20.26 36.20
N LYS A 183 -13.82 21.26 35.40
CA LYS A 183 -14.94 21.15 34.47
C LYS A 183 -14.41 20.93 33.06
N CYS A 184 -14.94 19.94 32.38
CA CYS A 184 -14.71 19.69 30.95
C CYS A 184 -16.01 19.21 30.31
N GLN A 185 -16.08 19.25 28.97
CA GLN A 185 -17.29 18.84 28.27
C GLN A 185 -17.49 17.32 28.34
N ALA A 186 -18.75 16.88 28.26
CA ALA A 186 -19.09 15.46 28.15
C ALA A 186 -18.34 14.80 26.98
N GLN A 187 -18.03 13.51 27.11
CA GLN A 187 -17.34 12.77 26.05
C GLN A 187 -18.21 12.63 24.81
N PHE A 188 -17.58 12.69 23.64
CA PHE A 188 -18.22 12.50 22.34
C PHE A 188 -17.28 11.74 21.40
N GLY A 189 -17.84 11.02 20.43
CA GLY A 189 -17.04 10.28 19.44
C GLY A 189 -16.38 11.20 18.43
N PHE A 190 -17.17 11.73 17.49
CA PHE A 190 -16.76 12.73 16.51
C PHE A 190 -17.83 13.81 16.38
N LYS A 191 -17.38 15.06 16.29
CA LYS A 191 -18.23 16.24 16.08
C LYS A 191 -17.66 17.09 14.95
N HIS A 192 -18.47 17.31 13.92
CA HIS A 192 -18.20 18.32 12.92
C HIS A 192 -18.64 19.69 13.44
N VAL A 193 -17.73 20.67 13.41
CA VAL A 193 -17.96 21.99 14.02
C VAL A 193 -18.11 23.06 12.95
N LEU A 194 -17.15 23.14 12.02
CA LEU A 194 -17.11 24.17 10.97
C LEU A 194 -16.93 23.53 9.60
N SER A 195 -17.93 23.71 8.74
CA SER A 195 -17.84 23.38 7.30
C SER A 195 -16.79 24.25 6.61
N LEU A 196 -16.15 23.68 5.59
CA LEU A 196 -15.11 24.35 4.81
C LEU A 196 -15.60 25.70 4.28
N THR A 197 -14.95 26.77 4.73
CA THR A 197 -15.32 28.16 4.43
C THR A 197 -14.09 28.98 4.06
N GLU A 198 -14.28 29.98 3.21
CA GLU A 198 -13.24 30.95 2.82
C GLU A 198 -12.98 31.97 3.95
N LYS A 199 -13.93 32.12 4.87
CA LYS A 199 -13.83 33.03 6.02
C LYS A 199 -12.97 32.42 7.13
N VAL A 200 -11.65 32.62 7.06
CA VAL A 200 -10.67 32.17 8.06
C VAL A 200 -11.04 32.64 9.47
N ALA A 201 -11.53 33.86 9.65
CA ALA A 201 -11.93 34.38 10.96
C ALA A 201 -12.95 33.48 11.68
N ARG A 202 -13.82 32.77 10.93
CA ARG A 202 -14.77 31.82 11.52
C ARG A 202 -14.08 30.59 12.11
N PHE A 203 -12.94 30.18 11.56
CA PHE A 203 -12.16 29.08 12.11
C PHE A 203 -11.70 29.43 13.53
N THR A 204 -11.05 30.58 13.70
CA THR A 204 -10.59 31.05 15.01
C THR A 204 -11.74 31.19 15.99
N GLU A 205 -12.85 31.79 15.56
CA GLU A 205 -14.06 31.96 16.38
C GLU A 205 -14.64 30.61 16.87
N GLU A 206 -14.71 29.61 15.99
CA GLU A 206 -15.24 28.29 16.35
C GLU A 206 -14.27 27.50 17.23
N VAL A 207 -12.96 27.62 17.01
CA VAL A 207 -11.93 26.98 17.85
C VAL A 207 -11.94 27.56 19.27
N GLU A 208 -12.17 28.86 19.43
CA GLU A 208 -12.30 29.52 20.74
C GLU A 208 -13.47 28.97 21.56
N LYS A 209 -14.57 28.58 20.91
CA LYS A 209 -15.77 28.01 21.56
C LYS A 209 -15.55 26.57 22.05
N GLN A 210 -14.51 25.88 21.58
CA GLN A 210 -14.28 24.49 21.96
C GLN A 210 -13.71 24.38 23.38
N GLN A 211 -14.00 23.24 24.00
CA GLN A 211 -13.49 22.85 25.31
C GLN A 211 -12.92 21.43 25.20
N VAL A 212 -11.98 21.06 26.06
CA VAL A 212 -11.53 19.66 26.11
C VAL A 212 -12.55 18.79 26.86
N SER A 213 -12.50 17.49 26.60
CA SER A 213 -13.21 16.42 27.29
C SER A 213 -12.22 15.53 28.04
N ARG A 214 -12.65 14.37 28.53
CA ARG A 214 -11.78 13.36 29.12
C ARG A 214 -12.34 11.95 28.95
N ASN A 215 -11.49 11.08 28.43
CA ASN A 215 -11.67 9.64 28.24
C ASN A 215 -10.89 8.83 29.28
N ARG A 216 -11.15 7.53 29.34
CA ARG A 216 -10.63 6.65 30.41
C ARG A 216 -9.34 5.92 30.03
N ASP A 217 -9.25 5.39 28.82
CA ASP A 217 -8.10 4.66 28.31
C ASP A 217 -7.28 5.50 27.33
N ALA A 218 -6.02 5.16 27.13
CA ALA A 218 -5.09 5.99 26.37
C ALA A 218 -5.31 6.05 24.84
N PRO A 219 -5.81 5.00 24.15
CA PRO A 219 -6.08 5.11 22.72
C PRO A 219 -7.40 5.84 22.43
N GLU A 220 -7.41 6.65 21.36
CA GLU A 220 -8.54 7.52 21.02
C GLU A 220 -9.32 7.03 19.78
N GLY A 221 -10.48 7.63 19.54
CA GLY A 221 -11.43 7.31 18.47
C GLY A 221 -11.13 7.97 17.12
N GLY A 222 -9.90 8.40 16.86
CA GLY A 222 -9.55 9.24 15.71
C GLY A 222 -9.91 8.68 14.34
N PHE A 223 -9.87 7.35 14.15
CA PHE A 223 -10.24 6.74 12.86
C PHE A 223 -11.74 6.81 12.52
N ASP A 224 -12.64 6.91 13.51
CA ASP A 224 -14.05 7.21 13.23
C ASP A 224 -14.21 8.63 12.71
N ALA A 225 -13.47 9.56 13.32
CA ALA A 225 -13.47 10.96 12.93
C ALA A 225 -12.91 11.17 11.51
N VAL A 226 -11.80 10.51 11.18
CA VAL A 226 -11.23 10.50 9.83
C VAL A 226 -12.23 9.91 8.83
N MET A 227 -12.85 8.78 9.15
CA MET A 227 -13.84 8.15 8.27
C MET A 227 -15.00 9.10 7.97
N GLN A 228 -15.62 9.67 9.00
CA GLN A 228 -16.75 10.59 8.83
C GLN A 228 -16.35 11.86 8.08
N ALA A 229 -15.17 12.44 8.37
CA ALA A 229 -14.68 13.62 7.64
C ALA A 229 -14.45 13.35 6.14
N VAL A 230 -14.05 12.13 5.76
CA VAL A 230 -13.81 11.73 4.36
C VAL A 230 -15.12 11.43 3.62
N VAL A 231 -16.05 10.69 4.25
CA VAL A 231 -17.26 10.20 3.56
C VAL A 231 -18.42 11.21 3.58
N CYS A 232 -18.50 12.09 4.57
CA CYS A 232 -19.55 13.10 4.70
C CYS A 232 -19.28 14.34 3.83
N LYS A 233 -19.04 14.14 2.53
CA LYS A 233 -18.60 15.20 1.59
C LYS A 233 -19.47 16.45 1.64
N ASP A 234 -20.79 16.29 1.64
CA ASP A 234 -21.74 17.41 1.60
C ASP A 234 -21.80 18.18 2.92
N ARG A 235 -21.59 17.51 4.07
CA ARG A 235 -21.57 18.15 5.39
C ARG A 235 -20.27 18.92 5.60
N ILE A 236 -19.14 18.30 5.25
CA ILE A 236 -17.81 18.90 5.41
C ILE A 236 -17.58 20.01 4.39
N GLY A 237 -18.03 19.82 3.15
CA GLY A 237 -17.97 20.80 2.07
C GLY A 237 -16.73 20.69 1.17
N TRP A 238 -16.20 19.48 0.95
CA TRP A 238 -15.04 19.27 0.08
C TRP A 238 -15.34 19.70 -1.37
N ARG A 239 -14.54 20.61 -1.93
CA ARG A 239 -14.65 21.02 -3.33
C ARG A 239 -14.20 19.89 -4.26
N PRO A 240 -14.90 19.58 -5.35
CA PRO A 240 -14.46 18.52 -6.28
C PRO A 240 -13.11 18.85 -6.96
N ASP A 241 -12.75 20.13 -7.01
CA ASP A 241 -11.66 20.78 -7.76
C ASP A 241 -10.65 21.49 -6.83
N ALA A 242 -10.32 20.86 -5.70
CA ALA A 242 -9.32 21.35 -4.76
C ALA A 242 -8.42 20.22 -4.25
N SER A 243 -7.23 20.59 -3.79
CA SER A 243 -6.40 19.71 -2.97
C SER A 243 -7.04 19.53 -1.59
N HIS A 244 -7.30 18.29 -1.19
CA HIS A 244 -7.93 17.99 0.10
C HIS A 244 -6.86 17.62 1.14
N LEU A 245 -6.69 18.48 2.14
CA LEU A 245 -5.80 18.27 3.27
C LEU A 245 -6.62 17.99 4.53
N LEU A 246 -6.51 16.77 5.04
CA LEU A 246 -7.06 16.39 6.34
C LEU A 246 -5.92 16.36 7.36
N VAL A 247 -5.85 17.40 8.20
CA VAL A 247 -4.83 17.51 9.25
C VAL A 247 -5.36 16.78 10.48
N PHE A 248 -4.74 15.66 10.82
CA PHE A 248 -5.12 14.85 11.99
C PHE A 248 -4.12 15.10 13.13
N THR A 249 -4.57 15.70 14.23
CA THR A 249 -3.73 16.04 15.39
C THR A 249 -4.19 15.33 16.64
N THR A 250 -3.29 14.56 17.25
CA THR A 250 -3.45 13.85 18.52
C THR A 250 -2.07 13.63 19.13
N ASP A 251 -2.00 13.57 20.46
CA ASP A 251 -0.80 13.22 21.23
C ASP A 251 -0.82 11.74 21.69
N ALA A 252 -1.85 10.98 21.31
CA ALA A 252 -2.11 9.64 21.79
C ALA A 252 -2.17 8.60 20.66
N LYS A 253 -2.29 7.32 21.05
CA LYS A 253 -2.52 6.23 20.08
C LYS A 253 -3.96 6.31 19.57
N THR A 254 -4.24 5.74 18.39
CA THR A 254 -5.61 5.55 17.92
C THR A 254 -6.03 4.09 18.08
N HIS A 255 -7.28 3.88 18.48
CA HIS A 255 -7.91 2.58 18.36
C HIS A 255 -8.06 2.14 16.90
N ILE A 256 -8.07 0.83 16.67
CA ILE A 256 -8.23 0.21 15.36
C ILE A 256 -9.55 -0.57 15.28
N ALA A 257 -9.87 -1.07 14.08
CA ALA A 257 -10.97 -2.00 13.90
C ALA A 257 -10.81 -3.22 14.80
N LEU A 258 -11.94 -3.77 15.27
CA LEU A 258 -12.07 -4.87 16.25
C LEU A 258 -11.83 -4.50 17.72
N ASP A 259 -11.17 -3.38 18.03
CA ASP A 259 -11.06 -2.91 19.42
C ASP A 259 -12.43 -2.67 20.05
N GLY A 260 -13.42 -2.27 19.25
CA GLY A 260 -14.82 -2.08 19.65
C GLY A 260 -15.47 -3.31 20.30
N ARG A 261 -14.94 -4.51 20.07
CA ARG A 261 -15.47 -5.76 20.63
C ARG A 261 -15.50 -5.75 22.15
N ILE A 262 -14.54 -5.09 22.80
CA ILE A 262 -14.49 -4.98 24.28
C ILE A 262 -15.65 -4.15 24.84
N ALA A 263 -16.23 -3.27 24.03
CA ALA A 263 -17.40 -2.47 24.35
C ALA A 263 -18.72 -3.09 23.87
N GLY A 264 -18.69 -4.36 23.44
CA GLY A 264 -19.86 -5.05 22.86
C GLY A 264 -20.21 -4.61 21.44
N ILE A 265 -19.36 -3.80 20.80
CA ILE A 265 -19.58 -3.30 19.43
C ILE A 265 -18.96 -4.28 18.44
N VAL A 266 -19.79 -4.99 17.69
CA VAL A 266 -19.36 -6.04 16.74
C VAL A 266 -19.77 -5.77 15.30
N GLN A 267 -20.64 -4.78 15.05
CA GLN A 267 -21.09 -4.45 13.70
C GLN A 267 -19.97 -3.73 12.93
N PRO A 268 -19.48 -4.26 11.79
CA PRO A 268 -18.41 -3.63 11.03
C PRO A 268 -18.77 -2.21 10.55
N ASN A 269 -17.76 -1.34 10.42
CA ASN A 269 -17.92 -0.04 9.78
C ASN A 269 -18.40 -0.21 8.33
N ASP A 270 -19.39 0.58 7.91
CA ASP A 270 -20.02 0.48 6.59
C ASP A 270 -19.47 1.49 5.58
N GLY A 271 -18.55 2.37 5.98
CA GLY A 271 -17.96 3.39 5.12
C GLY A 271 -18.95 4.47 4.66
N LYS A 272 -20.05 4.68 5.40
CA LYS A 272 -21.07 5.69 5.08
C LYS A 272 -21.04 6.87 6.06
N CYS A 273 -21.66 7.96 5.63
CA CYS A 273 -21.85 9.14 6.47
C CYS A 273 -23.00 8.94 7.46
N HIS A 274 -22.74 9.21 8.74
CA HIS A 274 -23.71 9.09 9.84
C HIS A 274 -23.61 10.29 10.81
N LEU A 275 -23.47 11.49 10.25
CA LEU A 275 -23.63 12.73 11.01
C LEU A 275 -25.12 13.06 11.15
N ASP A 276 -25.59 13.23 12.37
CA ASP A 276 -26.94 13.69 12.66
C ASP A 276 -27.11 15.19 12.36
N ASN A 277 -28.28 15.73 12.70
CA ASN A 277 -28.62 17.15 12.49
C ASN A 277 -27.83 18.11 13.40
N GLU A 278 -27.22 17.60 14.47
CA GLU A 278 -26.35 18.35 15.37
C GLU A 278 -24.87 18.23 14.98
N ASN A 279 -24.60 17.63 13.81
CA ASN A 279 -23.26 17.37 13.28
C ASN A 279 -22.42 16.43 14.17
N VAL A 280 -23.07 15.53 14.91
CA VAL A 280 -22.43 14.52 15.76
C VAL A 280 -22.54 13.14 15.11
N TYR A 281 -21.49 12.32 15.27
CA TYR A 281 -21.49 10.94 14.77
C TYR A 281 -22.40 10.02 15.61
N ASN A 282 -23.61 9.78 15.13
CA ASN A 282 -24.64 9.07 15.89
C ASN A 282 -24.48 7.54 15.91
N LYS A 283 -23.60 6.98 15.06
CA LYS A 283 -23.27 5.54 15.06
C LYS A 283 -22.03 5.20 15.90
N SER A 284 -21.51 6.15 16.69
CA SER A 284 -20.33 5.98 17.52
C SER A 284 -20.39 4.75 18.45
N THR A 285 -21.55 4.44 19.01
CA THR A 285 -21.75 3.31 19.93
C THR A 285 -22.27 2.03 19.25
N VAL A 286 -22.48 2.06 17.93
CA VAL A 286 -23.12 0.96 17.18
C VAL A 286 -22.14 0.29 16.21
N LEU A 287 -21.29 1.08 15.54
CA LEU A 287 -20.36 0.58 14.52
C LEU A 287 -18.93 0.48 15.07
N VAL A 288 -18.26 -0.61 14.70
CA VAL A 288 -16.82 -0.80 14.91
C VAL A 288 -16.05 0.29 14.17
N ARG A 289 -14.87 0.64 14.68
CA ARG A 289 -13.98 1.63 14.06
C ARG A 289 -13.56 1.24 12.64
N ALA A 290 -13.29 2.22 11.80
CA ALA A 290 -12.82 2.00 10.44
C ALA A 290 -11.47 1.24 10.43
N GLY A 291 -11.37 0.17 9.64
CA GLY A 291 -10.14 -0.60 9.49
C GLY A 291 -9.13 0.07 8.55
N ARG A 292 -7.83 -0.20 8.73
CA ARG A 292 -6.75 0.30 7.86
C ARG A 292 -6.99 0.03 6.37
N LYS A 293 -7.67 -1.08 6.02
CA LYS A 293 -8.01 -1.42 4.64
C LYS A 293 -9.00 -0.43 4.01
N TYR A 294 -9.99 0.08 4.76
CA TYR A 294 -10.93 1.09 4.28
C TYR A 294 -10.24 2.44 4.06
N ILE A 295 -9.30 2.80 4.93
CA ILE A 295 -8.51 4.04 4.81
C ILE A 295 -7.48 3.92 3.65
N SER A 296 -6.91 2.74 3.45
CA SER A 296 -5.94 2.46 2.37
C SER A 296 -6.60 2.28 0.99
N HIS A 297 -7.87 1.86 0.91
CA HIS A 297 -8.59 1.69 -0.36
C HIS A 297 -8.79 3.00 -1.15
N PHE A 298 -8.62 4.16 -0.51
CA PHE A 298 -8.63 5.46 -1.19
C PHE A 298 -7.29 5.79 -1.90
N VAL A 299 -6.30 4.89 -1.89
CA VAL A 299 -4.91 5.21 -2.27
C VAL A 299 -4.37 4.41 -3.46
N LEU A 300 -5.01 3.33 -3.92
CA LEU A 300 -4.35 2.43 -4.91
C LEU A 300 -5.29 1.93 -6.01
N TYR A 301 -5.09 2.42 -7.23
CA TYR A 301 -5.31 1.61 -8.43
C TYR A 301 -3.96 1.11 -8.95
N LYS A 302 -3.90 -0.19 -9.22
CA LYS A 302 -2.69 -0.98 -9.49
C LYS A 302 -2.49 -1.13 -11.01
N VAL A 303 -1.35 -0.69 -11.52
CA VAL A 303 -0.80 -1.06 -12.85
C VAL A 303 0.73 -1.26 -12.72
N ILE A 304 1.30 -2.16 -13.53
CA ILE A 304 2.66 -2.78 -13.49
C ILE A 304 3.35 -2.53 -14.87
N PRO A 305 4.69 -2.55 -15.09
CA PRO A 305 5.86 -2.22 -14.25
C PRO A 305 6.70 -1.01 -14.79
N GLY A 306 7.38 -0.31 -13.88
CA GLY A 306 8.20 0.90 -14.10
C GLY A 306 8.15 1.82 -12.86
N LEU A 307 8.96 2.88 -12.80
CA LEU A 307 8.82 3.91 -11.75
C LEU A 307 7.52 4.70 -12.00
N LYS A 308 6.49 4.45 -11.18
CA LYS A 308 5.15 5.05 -11.29
C LYS A 308 4.93 6.27 -10.39
N SER A 309 6.00 6.76 -9.76
CA SER A 309 5.98 7.87 -8.82
C SER A 309 7.28 8.66 -8.91
N CYS A 310 7.17 9.97 -8.82
CA CYS A 310 8.32 10.87 -8.73
C CYS A 310 8.30 11.55 -7.35
N SER A 311 9.47 11.81 -6.77
CA SER A 311 9.61 12.43 -5.45
C SER A 311 10.51 13.68 -5.47
N GLY A 312 10.20 14.63 -4.59
CA GLY A 312 10.89 15.92 -4.48
C GLY A 312 10.80 16.76 -5.76
N LEU A 313 9.59 16.85 -6.30
CA LEU A 313 9.20 17.82 -7.31
C LEU A 313 8.80 19.13 -6.63
N LYS A 314 8.97 20.26 -7.31
CA LYS A 314 8.46 21.57 -6.92
C LYS A 314 7.11 21.84 -7.61
N ILE A 315 6.31 22.74 -7.03
CA ILE A 315 5.09 23.23 -7.68
C ILE A 315 5.49 23.86 -9.03
N GLY A 316 4.74 23.54 -10.10
CA GLY A 316 5.05 23.94 -11.47
C GLY A 316 5.85 22.91 -12.27
N ASP A 317 6.50 21.93 -11.63
CA ASP A 317 7.23 20.88 -12.33
C ASP A 317 6.28 19.99 -13.14
N THR A 318 6.73 19.57 -14.32
CA THR A 318 6.02 18.63 -15.19
C THR A 318 6.78 17.33 -15.29
N VAL A 319 6.09 16.22 -15.03
CA VAL A 319 6.63 14.86 -15.18
C VAL A 319 5.88 14.10 -16.25
N SER A 320 6.55 13.16 -16.91
CA SER A 320 5.94 12.32 -17.94
C SER A 320 6.21 10.84 -17.66
N PHE A 321 5.16 10.03 -17.79
CA PHE A 321 5.18 8.58 -17.61
C PHE A 321 4.92 7.91 -18.94
N SER A 322 5.79 6.98 -19.34
CA SER A 322 5.56 6.11 -20.49
C SER A 322 4.83 4.85 -20.01
N VAL A 323 3.62 4.64 -20.52
CA VAL A 323 2.75 3.53 -20.15
C VAL A 323 2.62 2.59 -21.35
N GLU A 324 2.75 1.29 -21.11
CA GLU A 324 2.57 0.26 -22.13
C GLU A 324 1.36 -0.61 -21.75
N ALA A 325 0.38 -0.67 -22.64
CA ALA A 325 -0.79 -1.54 -22.52
C ALA A 325 -0.63 -2.72 -23.48
N GLN A 326 -0.60 -3.94 -22.94
CA GLN A 326 -0.45 -5.18 -23.72
C GLN A 326 -1.67 -6.08 -23.52
N LEU A 327 -2.24 -6.58 -24.61
CA LEU A 327 -3.31 -7.57 -24.56
C LEU A 327 -2.70 -8.96 -24.64
N ARG A 328 -2.79 -9.76 -23.57
CA ARG A 328 -2.26 -11.13 -23.56
C ARG A 328 -3.25 -12.15 -24.13
N VAL A 329 -4.49 -12.08 -23.67
CA VAL A 329 -5.57 -13.01 -24.02
C VAL A 329 -6.82 -12.22 -24.34
N CYS A 330 -7.60 -12.68 -25.31
CA CYS A 330 -8.90 -12.13 -25.62
C CYS A 330 -9.89 -12.29 -24.48
N PRO A 331 -10.37 -11.20 -23.86
CA PRO A 331 -11.47 -11.27 -22.92
C PRO A 331 -12.80 -11.57 -23.64
N LYS A 332 -13.81 -11.97 -22.87
CA LYS A 332 -15.17 -12.17 -23.40
C LYS A 332 -15.85 -10.86 -23.79
N GLU A 333 -15.48 -9.77 -23.12
CA GLU A 333 -15.96 -8.42 -23.42
C GLU A 333 -15.28 -7.88 -24.68
N LYS A 334 -16.00 -7.14 -25.52
CA LYS A 334 -15.44 -6.53 -26.74
C LYS A 334 -14.65 -5.24 -26.47
N ARG A 335 -15.03 -4.52 -25.41
CA ARG A 335 -14.46 -3.23 -25.01
C ARG A 335 -14.34 -3.17 -23.50
N HIS A 336 -13.28 -2.56 -23.00
CA HIS A 336 -13.07 -2.31 -21.58
C HIS A 336 -12.52 -0.90 -21.37
N SER A 337 -12.96 -0.21 -20.31
CA SER A 337 -12.46 1.12 -19.96
C SER A 337 -11.81 1.11 -18.59
N PHE A 338 -10.63 1.72 -18.48
CA PHE A 338 -9.93 1.92 -17.21
C PHE A 338 -9.41 3.35 -17.09
N THR A 339 -9.01 3.74 -15.89
CA THR A 339 -8.59 5.11 -15.59
C THR A 339 -7.20 5.15 -14.97
N ILE A 340 -6.36 6.06 -15.47
CA ILE A 340 -5.05 6.39 -14.89
C ILE A 340 -5.18 7.75 -14.21
N LYS A 341 -4.94 7.79 -12.90
CA LYS A 341 -5.15 8.99 -12.09
C LYS A 341 -4.00 9.19 -11.10
N PRO A 342 -3.38 10.39 -11.06
CA PRO A 342 -2.41 10.74 -10.02
C PRO A 342 -3.10 10.81 -8.66
N ARG A 343 -2.39 10.35 -7.61
CA ARG A 343 -2.95 10.35 -6.25
C ARG A 343 -3.20 11.78 -5.78
N GLY A 344 -4.42 12.05 -5.32
CA GLY A 344 -4.81 13.37 -4.77
C GLY A 344 -5.25 14.41 -5.80
N PHE A 345 -5.20 14.10 -7.10
CA PHE A 345 -5.66 14.99 -8.16
C PHE A 345 -7.14 14.76 -8.47
N LYS A 346 -7.86 15.74 -9.03
CA LYS A 346 -9.20 15.54 -9.61
C LYS A 346 -9.08 14.81 -10.95
N ASP A 347 -8.27 15.41 -11.81
CA ASP A 347 -8.00 15.01 -13.18
C ASP A 347 -7.54 13.56 -13.34
N SER A 348 -7.98 12.95 -14.42
CA SER A 348 -7.64 11.58 -14.77
C SER A 348 -7.62 11.37 -16.28
N LEU A 349 -6.84 10.39 -16.71
CA LEU A 349 -6.85 9.88 -18.06
C LEU A 349 -7.79 8.68 -18.15
N GLU A 350 -8.85 8.80 -18.95
CA GLU A 350 -9.74 7.70 -19.32
C GLU A 350 -9.17 6.96 -20.54
N VAL A 351 -8.97 5.65 -20.42
CA VAL A 351 -8.47 4.80 -21.51
C VAL A 351 -9.55 3.79 -21.86
N THR A 352 -10.02 3.84 -23.11
CA THR A 352 -10.95 2.86 -23.66
C THR A 352 -10.17 1.90 -24.55
N VAL A 353 -10.27 0.60 -24.27
CA VAL A 353 -9.59 -0.46 -25.02
C VAL A 353 -10.62 -1.29 -25.78
N ASP A 354 -10.47 -1.35 -27.10
CA ASP A 354 -11.17 -2.23 -28.01
C ASP A 354 -10.30 -3.46 -28.31
N PHE A 355 -10.86 -4.66 -28.12
CA PHE A 355 -10.11 -5.90 -28.30
C PHE A 355 -10.33 -6.47 -29.70
N ALA A 356 -9.30 -6.41 -30.56
CA ALA A 356 -9.32 -6.93 -31.92
C ALA A 356 -8.99 -8.43 -31.93
N CYS A 357 -9.97 -9.22 -31.47
CA CYS A 357 -9.82 -10.65 -31.23
C CYS A 357 -10.31 -11.56 -32.36
N GLY A 358 -11.22 -11.05 -33.19
CA GLY A 358 -11.76 -11.76 -34.35
C GLY A 358 -11.31 -11.10 -35.66
N CYS A 359 -11.77 -11.67 -36.75
CA CYS A 359 -11.55 -11.14 -38.10
C CYS A 359 -12.84 -10.54 -38.66
N ASP A 360 -12.73 -9.60 -39.58
CA ASP A 360 -13.91 -8.92 -40.13
C ASP A 360 -14.77 -9.92 -40.94
N CYS A 361 -14.13 -10.86 -41.63
CA CYS A 361 -14.77 -11.96 -42.36
C CYS A 361 -15.60 -12.93 -41.50
N GLU A 362 -15.49 -12.91 -40.17
CA GLU A 362 -16.32 -13.75 -39.28
C GLU A 362 -17.78 -13.30 -39.30
N ALA A 363 -18.05 -12.02 -39.60
CA ALA A 363 -19.40 -11.48 -39.70
C ALA A 363 -20.20 -12.09 -40.86
N ASP A 364 -19.52 -12.58 -41.89
CA ASP A 364 -20.11 -13.19 -43.09
C ASP A 364 -20.22 -14.72 -43.00
N ALA A 365 -20.01 -15.30 -41.80
CA ALA A 365 -20.06 -16.74 -41.60
C ALA A 365 -21.43 -17.32 -41.98
N LYS A 366 -21.42 -18.41 -42.75
CA LYS A 366 -22.64 -19.11 -43.18
C LYS A 366 -22.67 -20.51 -42.57
N ALA A 367 -23.57 -20.70 -41.60
CA ALA A 367 -23.89 -22.02 -41.05
C ALA A 367 -24.47 -22.94 -42.14
N ASP A 368 -24.19 -24.24 -42.03
CA ASP A 368 -24.63 -25.29 -42.94
C ASP A 368 -24.43 -24.90 -44.43
N SER A 369 -23.22 -24.43 -44.72
CA SER A 369 -22.90 -23.91 -46.04
C SER A 369 -22.89 -25.03 -47.09
N PRO A 370 -23.45 -24.79 -48.29
CA PRO A 370 -23.36 -25.75 -49.38
C PRO A 370 -21.92 -26.02 -49.83
N LEU A 371 -21.00 -25.07 -49.58
CA LEU A 371 -19.56 -25.21 -49.88
C LEU A 371 -18.86 -26.24 -48.99
N CYS A 372 -19.43 -26.55 -47.82
CA CYS A 372 -18.91 -27.51 -46.85
C CYS A 372 -19.66 -28.84 -46.99
N SER A 373 -19.59 -29.43 -48.19
CA SER A 373 -20.25 -30.70 -48.52
C SER A 373 -21.75 -30.71 -48.26
N ASN A 374 -22.48 -29.74 -48.83
CA ASN A 374 -23.94 -29.63 -48.77
C ASN A 374 -24.52 -29.53 -47.34
N GLY A 375 -23.85 -28.78 -46.45
CA GLY A 375 -24.37 -28.49 -45.11
C GLY A 375 -23.68 -29.26 -43.97
N ASN A 376 -22.57 -29.95 -44.22
CA ASN A 376 -21.82 -30.67 -43.20
C ASN A 376 -20.87 -29.78 -42.36
N GLY A 377 -20.99 -28.46 -42.47
CA GLY A 377 -20.19 -27.52 -41.70
C GLY A 377 -20.52 -26.05 -41.95
N THR A 378 -19.90 -25.18 -41.15
CA THR A 378 -20.01 -23.72 -41.24
C THR A 378 -18.89 -23.18 -42.11
N TYR A 379 -19.20 -22.35 -43.10
CA TYR A 379 -18.19 -21.68 -43.92
C TYR A 379 -17.89 -20.29 -43.35
N GLU A 380 -16.66 -20.08 -42.90
CA GLU A 380 -16.21 -18.85 -42.25
C GLU A 380 -14.81 -18.49 -42.78
N CYS A 381 -14.59 -17.22 -43.15
CA CYS A 381 -13.27 -16.70 -43.53
C CYS A 381 -12.50 -17.57 -44.55
N GLY A 382 -13.22 -18.19 -45.51
CA GLY A 382 -12.61 -18.98 -46.57
C GLY A 382 -12.35 -20.45 -46.26
N VAL A 383 -12.75 -20.93 -45.07
CA VAL A 383 -12.58 -22.33 -44.62
C VAL A 383 -13.89 -22.93 -44.10
N CYS A 384 -13.99 -24.25 -44.13
CA CYS A 384 -15.10 -24.99 -43.54
C CYS A 384 -14.75 -25.47 -42.13
N GLN A 385 -15.56 -25.08 -41.15
CA GLN A 385 -15.58 -25.68 -39.82
C GLN A 385 -16.60 -26.82 -39.81
N CYS A 386 -16.10 -28.05 -39.85
CA CYS A 386 -16.93 -29.24 -39.99
C CYS A 386 -17.68 -29.58 -38.71
N HIS A 387 -18.90 -30.11 -38.87
CA HIS A 387 -19.66 -30.67 -37.76
C HIS A 387 -18.93 -31.90 -37.16
N PRO A 388 -19.19 -32.25 -35.89
CA PRO A 388 -18.58 -33.41 -35.25
C PRO A 388 -18.70 -34.69 -36.11
N GLY A 389 -17.59 -35.39 -36.33
CA GLY A 389 -17.54 -36.61 -37.15
C GLY A 389 -17.28 -36.39 -38.65
N ARG A 390 -17.10 -35.14 -39.10
CA ARG A 390 -16.71 -34.80 -40.48
C ARG A 390 -15.33 -34.16 -40.51
N LEU A 391 -14.52 -34.51 -41.51
CA LEU A 391 -13.13 -34.07 -41.66
C LEU A 391 -12.84 -33.70 -43.13
N GLY A 392 -11.72 -33.01 -43.34
CA GLY A 392 -11.29 -32.52 -44.66
C GLY A 392 -11.55 -31.02 -44.89
N PRO A 393 -10.88 -30.40 -45.87
CA PRO A 393 -10.97 -28.97 -46.14
C PRO A 393 -12.37 -28.47 -46.51
N ARG A 394 -13.28 -29.36 -46.95
CA ARG A 394 -14.68 -29.08 -47.27
C ARG A 394 -15.65 -30.02 -46.56
N CYS A 395 -15.24 -30.69 -45.49
CA CYS A 395 -16.06 -31.65 -44.72
C CYS A 395 -16.56 -32.84 -45.54
N GLU A 396 -15.77 -33.26 -46.53
CA GLU A 396 -16.08 -34.32 -47.48
C GLU A 396 -16.01 -35.72 -46.85
N CYS A 397 -15.18 -35.91 -45.83
CA CYS A 397 -14.91 -37.22 -45.25
C CYS A 397 -15.69 -37.45 -43.96
N SER A 398 -16.09 -38.70 -43.72
CA SER A 398 -16.59 -39.18 -42.44
C SER A 398 -15.48 -39.90 -41.67
N VAL A 399 -15.56 -39.94 -40.34
CA VAL A 399 -14.59 -40.67 -39.48
C VAL A 399 -14.61 -42.19 -39.76
N GLU A 400 -15.61 -42.70 -40.47
CA GLU A 400 -15.82 -44.12 -40.75
C GLU A 400 -15.17 -44.59 -42.07
N ASP A 401 -14.70 -43.67 -42.92
CA ASP A 401 -14.12 -43.95 -44.24
C ASP A 401 -12.57 -43.85 -44.20
N TYR A 402 -11.88 -44.82 -43.60
CA TYR A 402 -10.41 -44.86 -43.50
C TYR A 402 -9.74 -45.47 -44.76
N SER A 403 -8.80 -44.73 -45.39
CA SER A 403 -7.89 -45.26 -46.43
C SER A 403 -6.42 -45.16 -45.98
N PRO A 404 -5.62 -46.25 -46.02
CA PRO A 404 -4.20 -46.26 -45.62
C PRO A 404 -3.24 -45.40 -46.48
N SER A 405 -3.73 -44.79 -47.57
CA SER A 405 -2.94 -43.97 -48.49
C SER A 405 -2.59 -42.58 -47.96
N ASP A 406 -3.27 -42.13 -46.90
CA ASP A 406 -3.24 -40.73 -46.45
C ASP A 406 -2.24 -40.47 -45.32
N ASP A 407 -1.65 -41.52 -44.76
CA ASP A 407 -0.72 -41.48 -43.62
C ASP A 407 0.55 -40.66 -43.90
N ALA A 408 0.95 -40.55 -45.18
CA ALA A 408 2.11 -39.78 -45.61
C ALA A 408 2.01 -38.28 -45.25
N ASN A 409 0.79 -37.73 -45.17
CA ASN A 409 0.55 -36.32 -44.87
C ASN A 409 0.62 -35.98 -43.38
N CYS A 410 0.61 -37.00 -42.51
CA CYS A 410 0.60 -36.90 -41.06
C CYS A 410 1.96 -37.17 -40.40
N ILE A 411 3.02 -37.34 -41.21
CA ILE A 411 4.38 -37.62 -40.73
C ILE A 411 5.24 -36.35 -40.85
N PRO A 412 5.75 -35.79 -39.75
CA PRO A 412 6.51 -34.53 -39.79
C PRO A 412 7.87 -34.64 -40.48
N LYS A 413 8.54 -35.80 -40.36
CA LYS A 413 9.84 -36.09 -40.98
C LYS A 413 9.90 -37.58 -41.35
N PRO A 414 10.58 -37.97 -42.45
CA PRO A 414 10.74 -39.38 -42.81
C PRO A 414 11.32 -40.18 -41.63
N GLY A 415 10.60 -41.21 -41.18
CA GLY A 415 10.96 -42.04 -40.02
C GLY A 415 10.41 -41.59 -38.67
N ALA A 416 9.69 -40.46 -38.59
CA ALA A 416 8.94 -40.06 -37.40
C ALA A 416 7.59 -40.82 -37.30
N PRO A 417 7.07 -41.04 -36.08
CA PRO A 417 5.75 -41.66 -35.91
C PRO A 417 4.64 -40.76 -36.47
N ILE A 418 3.56 -41.39 -36.94
CA ILE A 418 2.33 -40.71 -37.39
C ILE A 418 1.81 -39.84 -36.23
N CYS A 419 1.52 -38.57 -36.51
CA CYS A 419 1.01 -37.60 -35.52
C CYS A 419 1.82 -37.56 -34.21
N SER A 420 3.14 -37.67 -34.31
CA SER A 420 4.08 -37.69 -33.17
C SER A 420 3.78 -38.79 -32.13
N GLY A 421 2.98 -39.80 -32.49
CA GLY A 421 2.50 -40.85 -31.60
C GLY A 421 1.47 -40.39 -30.55
N ARG A 422 0.88 -39.20 -30.71
CA ARG A 422 -0.07 -38.59 -29.76
C ARG A 422 -1.46 -38.37 -30.37
N GLY A 423 -1.76 -39.01 -31.49
CA GLY A 423 -3.00 -38.84 -32.22
C GLY A 423 -3.14 -39.83 -33.38
N ASP A 424 -4.31 -39.85 -33.98
CA ASP A 424 -4.63 -40.68 -35.14
C ASP A 424 -4.61 -39.83 -36.42
N CYS A 425 -4.10 -40.38 -37.53
CA CYS A 425 -4.20 -39.72 -38.83
C CYS A 425 -5.53 -40.10 -39.48
N LEU A 426 -6.42 -39.11 -39.61
CA LEU A 426 -7.73 -39.29 -40.22
C LEU A 426 -7.81 -38.37 -41.44
N CYS A 427 -7.94 -38.95 -42.63
CA CYS A 427 -8.02 -38.22 -43.91
C CYS A 427 -6.84 -37.25 -44.14
N GLY A 428 -5.63 -37.67 -43.80
CA GLY A 428 -4.41 -36.88 -44.00
C GLY A 428 -4.22 -35.72 -43.02
N GLN A 429 -5.01 -35.66 -41.95
CA GLN A 429 -4.88 -34.71 -40.85
C GLN A 429 -4.82 -35.43 -39.49
N CYS A 430 -4.01 -34.91 -38.57
CA CYS A 430 -3.88 -35.47 -37.23
C CYS A 430 -5.02 -35.05 -36.30
N SER A 431 -5.63 -36.03 -35.64
CA SER A 431 -6.57 -35.86 -34.52
C SER A 431 -5.84 -36.19 -33.20
N CYS A 432 -5.56 -35.16 -32.40
CA CYS A 432 -4.73 -35.29 -31.20
C CYS A 432 -5.53 -35.76 -29.98
N HIS A 433 -4.94 -36.66 -29.19
CA HIS A 433 -5.53 -37.17 -27.96
C HIS A 433 -5.07 -36.35 -26.76
N GLY A 434 -6.04 -35.85 -25.99
CA GLY A 434 -5.77 -35.25 -24.67
C GLY A 434 -5.62 -36.33 -23.61
N ASN A 435 -4.82 -36.04 -22.58
CA ASN A 435 -4.60 -36.94 -21.43
C ASN A 435 -5.05 -36.25 -20.13
N GLU A 436 -5.02 -36.98 -19.01
CA GLU A 436 -5.34 -36.42 -17.68
C GLU A 436 -4.47 -35.22 -17.28
N PHE A 437 -3.30 -35.08 -17.90
CA PHE A 437 -2.34 -34.00 -17.64
C PHE A 437 -2.63 -32.71 -18.40
N GLY A 438 -3.43 -32.75 -19.48
CA GLY A 438 -3.75 -31.58 -20.29
C GLY A 438 -4.04 -31.88 -21.76
N GLN A 439 -4.01 -30.83 -22.59
CA GLN A 439 -4.36 -30.90 -24.01
C GLN A 439 -3.13 -31.02 -24.91
N VAL A 440 -3.29 -31.73 -26.02
CA VAL A 440 -2.27 -31.88 -27.08
C VAL A 440 -2.84 -31.28 -28.37
N TRP A 441 -2.04 -30.47 -29.07
CA TRP A 441 -2.43 -29.82 -30.32
C TRP A 441 -1.24 -29.68 -31.28
N GLY A 442 -1.46 -29.04 -32.43
CA GLY A 442 -0.46 -28.85 -33.48
C GLY A 442 -0.77 -29.69 -34.71
N LYS A 443 -0.10 -29.39 -35.83
CA LYS A 443 -0.38 -30.05 -37.13
C LYS A 443 -0.13 -31.56 -37.07
N TYR A 444 0.85 -31.96 -36.26
CA TYR A 444 1.27 -33.34 -36.06
C TYR A 444 1.20 -33.74 -34.58
N CYS A 445 0.34 -33.08 -33.78
CA CYS A 445 0.19 -33.31 -32.34
C CYS A 445 1.49 -33.16 -31.53
N GLU A 446 2.32 -32.20 -31.93
CA GLU A 446 3.65 -31.96 -31.37
C GLU A 446 3.66 -31.01 -30.16
N CYS A 447 2.57 -30.27 -29.92
CA CYS A 447 2.46 -29.27 -28.87
C CYS A 447 1.56 -29.73 -27.72
N ASP A 448 1.87 -29.29 -26.50
CA ASP A 448 1.08 -29.53 -25.30
C ASP A 448 1.18 -28.36 -24.30
N ASP A 449 0.31 -28.38 -23.28
CA ASP A 449 0.20 -27.36 -22.22
C ASP A 449 0.77 -27.83 -20.87
N PHE A 450 1.52 -28.93 -20.82
CA PHE A 450 2.01 -29.51 -19.57
C PHE A 450 3.53 -29.80 -19.53
N ASN A 451 4.23 -29.82 -20.67
CA ASN A 451 5.68 -30.06 -20.75
C ASN A 451 6.51 -28.76 -20.80
N CYS A 452 6.21 -27.80 -19.94
CA CYS A 452 7.05 -26.61 -19.74
C CYS A 452 7.98 -26.74 -18.52
N LEU A 453 8.93 -25.81 -18.40
CA LEU A 453 9.86 -25.75 -17.28
C LEU A 453 9.13 -25.57 -15.94
N ARG A 454 9.61 -26.30 -14.92
CA ARG A 454 9.12 -26.19 -13.53
C ARG A 454 10.14 -25.51 -12.65
N PHE A 455 9.68 -24.66 -11.74
CA PHE A 455 10.50 -24.08 -10.68
C PHE A 455 9.85 -24.37 -9.33
N LYS A 456 10.61 -24.94 -8.39
CA LYS A 456 10.10 -25.41 -7.08
C LYS A 456 8.84 -26.29 -7.20
N GLY A 457 8.76 -27.11 -8.24
CA GLY A 457 7.65 -28.04 -8.49
C GLY A 457 6.48 -27.46 -9.30
N ALA A 458 6.35 -26.14 -9.39
CA ALA A 458 5.28 -25.45 -10.11
C ALA A 458 5.61 -25.26 -11.60
N LEU A 459 4.65 -25.56 -12.48
CA LEU A 459 4.76 -25.35 -13.94
C LEU A 459 4.73 -23.84 -14.21
N CYS A 460 5.75 -23.32 -14.91
CA CYS A 460 5.90 -21.87 -15.13
C CYS A 460 5.82 -21.03 -13.85
N SER A 461 6.30 -21.58 -12.73
CA SER A 461 6.26 -20.96 -11.39
C SER A 461 4.86 -20.53 -10.91
N ASP A 462 3.78 -21.11 -11.43
CA ASP A 462 2.39 -20.64 -11.22
C ASP A 462 2.17 -19.15 -11.58
N HIS A 463 3.05 -18.63 -12.43
CA HIS A 463 3.09 -17.24 -12.87
C HIS A 463 3.14 -17.16 -14.39
N GLY A 464 2.54 -18.13 -15.07
CA GLY A 464 2.43 -18.17 -16.51
C GLY A 464 1.68 -19.41 -16.99
N LYS A 465 1.30 -19.38 -18.27
CA LYS A 465 0.66 -20.51 -18.95
C LYS A 465 1.67 -21.23 -19.83
N CYS A 466 1.64 -22.56 -19.82
CA CYS A 466 2.46 -23.35 -20.72
C CYS A 466 1.83 -23.42 -22.11
N SER A 467 2.62 -23.16 -23.15
CA SER A 467 2.20 -23.26 -24.54
C SER A 467 3.32 -23.86 -25.37
N CYS A 468 3.18 -25.14 -25.74
CA CYS A 468 4.12 -25.86 -26.60
C CYS A 468 5.57 -25.81 -26.10
N GLY A 469 5.77 -26.10 -24.80
CA GLY A 469 7.09 -26.11 -24.16
C GLY A 469 7.64 -24.74 -23.74
N LEU A 470 6.95 -23.64 -24.05
CA LEU A 470 7.32 -22.29 -23.58
C LEU A 470 6.34 -21.75 -22.54
N CYS A 471 6.87 -21.12 -21.50
CA CYS A 471 6.07 -20.41 -20.50
C CYS A 471 5.71 -19.00 -20.96
N GLN A 472 4.42 -18.74 -21.15
CA GLN A 472 3.86 -17.42 -21.34
C GLN A 472 3.58 -16.80 -19.97
N CYS A 473 4.51 -15.98 -19.47
CA CYS A 473 4.41 -15.42 -18.12
C CYS A 473 3.18 -14.53 -17.92
N ASP A 474 2.75 -14.40 -16.67
CA ASP A 474 1.71 -13.49 -16.24
C ASP A 474 2.23 -12.05 -16.14
N ALA A 475 1.32 -11.08 -16.05
CA ALA A 475 1.67 -9.69 -15.86
C ALA A 475 2.46 -9.51 -14.56
N GLY A 476 3.63 -8.87 -14.66
CA GLY A 476 4.53 -8.72 -13.52
C GLY A 476 5.63 -9.76 -13.43
N TRP A 477 5.72 -10.74 -14.34
CA TRP A 477 6.74 -11.79 -14.32
C TRP A 477 7.49 -11.92 -15.64
N LYS A 478 8.77 -12.34 -15.57
CA LYS A 478 9.65 -12.58 -16.73
C LYS A 478 10.56 -13.79 -16.50
N GLY A 479 11.26 -14.20 -17.55
CA GLY A 479 12.18 -15.36 -17.56
C GLY A 479 11.54 -16.60 -18.17
N GLU A 480 12.35 -17.59 -18.55
CA GLU A 480 11.90 -18.80 -19.27
C GLU A 480 10.94 -19.68 -18.47
N ASN A 481 10.98 -19.59 -17.14
CA ASN A 481 10.10 -20.30 -16.20
C ASN A 481 9.21 -19.34 -15.41
N CYS A 482 9.17 -18.05 -15.77
CA CYS A 482 8.37 -17.01 -15.11
C CYS A 482 8.63 -16.82 -13.61
N ASN A 483 9.85 -17.11 -13.14
CA ASN A 483 10.20 -16.99 -11.73
C ASN A 483 10.61 -15.58 -11.28
N CYS A 484 10.83 -14.65 -12.21
CA CYS A 484 11.43 -13.35 -11.90
C CYS A 484 10.37 -12.24 -11.93
N SER A 485 10.13 -11.62 -10.79
CA SER A 485 9.21 -10.48 -10.70
C SER A 485 9.78 -9.23 -11.38
N THR A 486 8.94 -8.55 -12.15
CA THR A 486 9.22 -7.21 -12.72
C THR A 486 8.70 -6.09 -11.82
N VAL A 487 8.04 -6.43 -10.71
CA VAL A 487 7.55 -5.46 -9.73
C VAL A 487 8.72 -4.93 -8.91
N VAL A 488 8.84 -3.60 -8.87
CA VAL A 488 9.92 -2.89 -8.17
C VAL A 488 9.48 -2.28 -6.84
N ASP A 489 8.20 -2.41 -6.48
CA ASP A 489 7.64 -1.81 -5.26
C ASP A 489 8.34 -2.32 -3.98
N THR A 490 8.74 -3.59 -3.94
CA THR A 490 9.51 -4.20 -2.84
C THR A 490 10.94 -3.67 -2.75
N CYS A 491 11.47 -3.11 -3.82
CA CYS A 491 12.79 -2.51 -3.88
C CYS A 491 12.77 -1.00 -3.56
N MET A 492 11.59 -0.39 -3.35
CA MET A 492 11.50 1.03 -3.00
C MET A 492 11.77 1.23 -1.51
N SER A 493 12.78 2.04 -1.22
CA SER A 493 13.11 2.46 0.16
C SER A 493 12.17 3.55 0.67
N SER A 494 12.19 3.79 1.99
CA SER A 494 11.45 4.87 2.64
C SER A 494 11.81 6.28 2.13
N ILE A 495 13.02 6.44 1.58
CA ILE A 495 13.49 7.70 0.96
C ILE A 495 12.99 7.87 -0.48
N GLY A 496 12.20 6.93 -1.01
CA GLY A 496 11.63 6.99 -2.36
C GLY A 496 12.61 6.70 -3.49
N LEU A 497 13.79 6.15 -3.17
CA LEU A 497 14.78 5.70 -4.15
C LEU A 497 14.79 4.17 -4.24
N LEU A 498 14.99 3.66 -5.46
CA LEU A 498 15.14 2.23 -5.72
C LEU A 498 16.44 1.74 -5.07
N CYS A 499 16.34 0.75 -4.20
CA CYS A 499 17.48 0.18 -3.45
C CYS A 499 18.34 1.26 -2.77
N SER A 500 17.68 2.31 -2.24
CA SER A 500 18.32 3.48 -1.62
C SER A 500 19.37 4.19 -2.50
N GLY A 501 19.36 3.96 -3.82
CA GLY A 501 20.39 4.43 -4.75
C GLY A 501 21.73 3.67 -4.67
N ARG A 502 21.79 2.59 -3.89
CA ARG A 502 23.02 1.83 -3.57
C ARG A 502 23.06 0.44 -4.19
N GLY A 503 22.14 0.16 -5.13
CA GLY A 503 21.98 -1.17 -5.71
C GLY A 503 21.05 -1.18 -6.91
N SER A 504 20.87 -2.37 -7.49
CA SER A 504 19.96 -2.62 -8.60
C SER A 504 18.85 -3.58 -8.18
N CYS A 505 17.61 -3.31 -8.58
CA CYS A 505 16.49 -4.21 -8.28
C CYS A 505 16.44 -5.34 -9.32
N GLN A 506 16.68 -6.57 -8.89
CA GLN A 506 16.60 -7.77 -9.72
C GLN A 506 15.55 -8.72 -9.16
N CYS A 507 14.55 -9.06 -9.99
CA CYS A 507 13.46 -9.96 -9.61
C CYS A 507 12.67 -9.53 -8.35
N GLY A 508 12.55 -8.23 -8.10
CA GLY A 508 11.89 -7.68 -6.91
C GLY A 508 12.75 -7.67 -5.64
N VAL A 509 14.05 -7.96 -5.75
CA VAL A 509 15.02 -7.95 -4.64
C VAL A 509 16.18 -7.01 -4.98
N CYS A 510 16.60 -6.20 -4.01
CA CYS A 510 17.75 -5.31 -4.20
C CYS A 510 19.07 -6.07 -4.13
N GLN A 511 19.85 -5.98 -5.20
CA GLN A 511 21.26 -6.35 -5.21
C GLN A 511 22.10 -5.11 -4.95
N CYS A 512 22.62 -4.99 -3.73
CA CYS A 512 23.44 -3.85 -3.31
C CYS A 512 24.78 -3.89 -4.04
N THR A 513 25.07 -2.84 -4.81
CA THR A 513 26.33 -2.68 -5.54
C THR A 513 27.35 -1.89 -4.74
N GLN A 514 26.88 -1.07 -3.78
CA GLN A 514 27.77 -0.29 -2.92
C GLN A 514 28.42 -1.17 -1.84
N PRO A 515 29.76 -1.13 -1.69
CA PRO A 515 30.47 -1.94 -0.70
C PRO A 515 30.01 -1.65 0.74
N GLY A 516 29.62 -2.70 1.46
CA GLY A 516 29.15 -2.64 2.84
C GLY A 516 27.73 -2.09 3.02
N ALA A 517 27.01 -1.82 1.93
CA ALA A 517 25.56 -1.60 1.97
C ALA A 517 24.81 -2.95 2.01
N TYR A 518 23.81 -3.06 2.88
CA TYR A 518 22.96 -4.23 3.05
C TYR A 518 21.56 -3.82 3.55
N GLY A 519 20.69 -4.81 3.71
CA GLY A 519 19.26 -4.60 4.01
C GLY A 519 18.40 -4.80 2.77
N ASP A 520 17.09 -4.93 2.96
CA ASP A 520 16.14 -5.30 1.89
C ASP A 520 16.13 -4.27 0.76
N THR A 521 16.46 -3.02 1.07
CA THR A 521 16.55 -1.91 0.11
C THR A 521 17.92 -1.22 0.13
N CYS A 522 18.97 -1.91 0.58
CA CYS A 522 20.35 -1.38 0.72
C CYS A 522 20.47 -0.13 1.60
N GLU A 523 19.55 0.04 2.56
CA GLU A 523 19.46 1.22 3.40
C GLU A 523 20.56 1.27 4.48
N LYS A 524 21.03 0.10 4.94
CA LYS A 524 22.03 0.00 6.00
C LYS A 524 23.41 0.01 5.37
N CYS A 525 24.24 1.00 5.71
CA CYS A 525 25.63 1.04 5.25
C CYS A 525 26.53 1.66 6.32
N PRO A 526 26.99 0.86 7.31
CA PRO A 526 27.87 1.35 8.37
C PRO A 526 29.25 1.80 7.89
N THR A 527 29.70 1.28 6.75
CA THR A 527 31.00 1.60 6.13
C THR A 527 30.92 2.68 5.06
N CYS A 528 29.72 3.20 4.76
CA CYS A 528 29.57 4.31 3.84
C CYS A 528 30.18 5.58 4.46
N PRO A 529 30.71 6.50 3.63
CA PRO A 529 31.08 7.82 4.11
C PRO A 529 29.91 8.47 4.87
N ASP A 530 30.25 9.19 5.93
CA ASP A 530 29.27 9.87 6.76
C ASP A 530 28.48 10.91 5.95
N ALA A 531 27.34 11.31 6.50
CA ALA A 531 26.47 12.29 5.84
C ALA A 531 27.20 13.61 5.52
N CYS A 532 28.22 13.97 6.31
CA CYS A 532 29.04 15.16 6.07
C CYS A 532 29.87 15.01 4.79
N THR A 533 30.53 13.87 4.57
CA THR A 533 31.31 13.62 3.36
C THR A 533 30.42 13.62 2.11
N ILE A 534 29.22 13.04 2.18
CA ILE A 534 28.27 13.03 1.06
C ILE A 534 27.69 14.42 0.80
N LYS A 535 27.29 15.16 1.85
CA LYS A 535 26.68 16.49 1.70
C LYS A 535 27.68 17.58 1.34
N LYS A 536 28.99 17.36 1.53
CA LYS A 536 30.05 18.28 1.11
C LYS A 536 29.91 18.64 -0.37
N GLU A 537 29.66 17.67 -1.23
CA GLU A 537 29.50 17.88 -2.68
C GLU A 537 28.28 18.78 -3.00
N CYS A 538 27.22 18.67 -2.21
CA CYS A 538 26.06 19.56 -2.32
C CYS A 538 26.35 20.99 -1.87
N VAL A 539 27.16 21.17 -0.83
CA VAL A 539 27.60 22.51 -0.39
C VAL A 539 28.50 23.16 -1.43
N GLU A 540 29.48 22.41 -1.94
CA GLU A 540 30.35 22.81 -3.05
C GLU A 540 29.55 23.24 -4.28
N CYS A 541 28.52 22.47 -4.63
CA CYS A 541 27.69 22.73 -5.80
C CYS A 541 26.72 23.91 -5.62
N GLN A 542 25.90 23.91 -4.56
CA GLN A 542 24.86 24.91 -4.38
C GLN A 542 25.43 26.26 -3.98
N HIS A 543 26.42 26.29 -3.09
CA HIS A 543 26.96 27.52 -2.54
C HIS A 543 28.19 27.99 -3.30
N PHE A 544 29.22 27.15 -3.43
CA PHE A 544 30.47 27.53 -4.09
C PHE A 544 30.44 27.45 -5.62
N LYS A 545 29.32 26.99 -6.20
CA LYS A 545 29.10 26.87 -7.65
C LYS A 545 30.23 26.11 -8.37
N ARG A 546 30.79 25.09 -7.71
CA ARG A 546 31.89 24.28 -8.24
C ARG A 546 31.70 22.81 -7.93
N GLY A 547 32.48 21.95 -8.59
CA GLY A 547 32.43 20.50 -8.42
C GLY A 547 31.53 19.80 -9.45
N GLN A 548 31.53 18.47 -9.37
CA GLN A 548 31.02 17.58 -10.42
C GLN A 548 29.50 17.75 -10.70
N TYR A 549 28.71 18.06 -9.68
CA TYR A 549 27.26 18.27 -9.84
C TYR A 549 26.89 19.55 -10.60
N ILE A 550 27.79 20.54 -10.71
CA ILE A 550 27.61 21.69 -11.60
C ILE A 550 27.92 21.29 -13.04
N GLU A 551 29.00 20.53 -13.26
CA GLU A 551 29.41 20.06 -14.59
C GLU A 551 28.34 19.15 -15.22
N ASP A 552 27.74 18.26 -14.43
CA ASP A 552 26.69 17.34 -14.87
C ASP A 552 25.28 17.96 -14.90
N ASN A 553 25.15 19.26 -14.57
CA ASN A 553 23.88 19.97 -14.41
C ASN A 553 22.85 19.24 -13.50
N SER A 554 23.34 18.48 -12.53
CA SER A 554 22.56 17.60 -11.64
C SER A 554 22.39 18.17 -10.23
N CYS A 555 23.04 19.29 -9.93
CA CYS A 555 23.04 19.99 -8.64
C CYS A 555 21.65 20.17 -8.03
N SER A 556 20.73 20.76 -8.79
CA SER A 556 19.38 21.10 -8.33
C SER A 556 18.47 19.88 -8.15
N ILE A 557 18.85 18.76 -8.77
CA ILE A 557 18.11 17.49 -8.75
C ILE A 557 18.53 16.66 -7.53
N ILE A 558 19.84 16.57 -7.27
CA ILE A 558 20.42 15.73 -6.21
C ILE A 558 20.38 16.45 -4.86
N CYS A 559 20.76 17.74 -4.83
CA CYS A 559 20.90 18.50 -3.61
C CYS A 559 19.61 19.25 -3.30
N LYS A 560 18.81 18.71 -2.38
CA LYS A 560 17.50 19.25 -1.98
C LYS A 560 17.48 19.91 -0.60
N ASN A 561 18.55 19.76 0.17
CA ASN A 561 18.60 20.30 1.52
C ASN A 561 18.85 21.81 1.50
N GLU A 562 18.23 22.51 2.42
CA GLU A 562 18.48 23.92 2.68
C GLU A 562 19.82 24.06 3.44
N ILE A 563 20.71 24.92 2.93
CA ILE A 563 22.03 25.15 3.50
C ILE A 563 21.98 26.47 4.26
N ASN A 564 22.03 26.37 5.58
CA ASN A 564 22.19 27.54 6.44
C ASN A 564 23.70 27.77 6.64
N LEU A 565 24.16 28.95 6.23
CA LEU A 565 25.53 29.37 6.46
C LEU A 565 25.67 29.80 7.91
N VAL A 566 26.63 29.22 8.61
CA VAL A 566 27.00 29.59 9.97
C VAL A 566 28.44 30.08 9.95
N GLU A 567 28.72 31.20 10.61
CA GLU A 567 30.09 31.73 10.74
C GLU A 567 30.96 30.85 11.64
N GLU A 568 30.35 30.14 12.60
CA GLU A 568 31.03 29.25 13.55
C GLU A 568 30.18 27.99 13.81
N LEU A 569 30.82 26.81 13.84
CA LEU A 569 30.14 25.53 14.13
C LEU A 569 30.02 25.36 15.65
N GLU A 570 28.81 25.43 16.19
CA GLU A 570 28.54 25.09 17.59
C GLU A 570 28.67 23.58 17.80
N CYS A 571 29.85 23.12 18.19
CA CYS A 571 30.02 21.78 18.74
C CYS A 571 29.36 21.74 20.13
N PRO A 572 28.52 20.75 20.45
CA PRO A 572 28.01 20.60 21.81
C PRO A 572 29.21 20.45 22.75
N GLN A 573 29.39 21.41 23.66
CA GLN A 573 30.36 21.29 24.73
C GLN A 573 29.96 20.07 25.55
N GLY A 574 30.84 19.07 25.61
CA GLY A 574 30.64 17.91 26.46
C GLY A 574 30.32 18.35 27.89
N ALA A 575 29.55 17.53 28.62
CA ALA A 575 29.15 17.85 29.98
C ALA A 575 30.37 18.26 30.81
N ASP A 576 30.30 19.44 31.44
CA ASP A 576 31.38 19.97 32.25
C ASP A 576 31.71 18.96 33.36
N ILE A 577 32.93 18.39 33.28
CA ILE A 577 33.42 17.35 34.19
C ILE A 577 33.32 17.83 35.64
N LEU A 578 33.49 19.13 35.89
CA LEU A 578 33.37 19.72 37.22
C LEU A 578 31.94 19.64 37.76
N VAL A 579 30.94 19.88 36.92
CA VAL A 579 29.51 19.82 37.29
C VAL A 579 29.11 18.38 37.63
N VAL A 580 29.57 17.41 36.85
CA VAL A 580 29.31 15.98 37.11
C VAL A 580 29.95 15.54 38.42
N LEU A 581 31.21 15.93 38.68
CA LEU A 581 31.91 15.60 39.92
C LEU A 581 31.22 16.21 41.15
N LEU A 582 30.79 17.47 41.07
CA LEU A 582 30.08 18.15 42.16
C LEU A 582 28.71 17.52 42.45
N ALA A 583 27.97 17.13 41.42
CA ALA A 583 26.68 16.48 41.58
C ALA A 583 26.79 15.10 42.26
N VAL A 584 27.78 14.29 41.86
CA VAL A 584 28.03 12.98 42.47
C VAL A 584 28.49 13.12 43.92
N ALA A 585 29.41 14.05 44.21
CA ALA A 585 29.86 14.32 45.58
C ALA A 585 28.71 14.79 46.48
N GLY A 586 27.84 15.67 45.97
CA GLY A 586 26.65 16.15 46.68
C GLY A 586 25.66 15.03 47.00
N ALA A 587 25.41 14.13 46.05
CA ALA A 587 24.50 12.99 46.25
C ALA A 587 25.00 12.02 47.33
N ILE A 588 26.31 11.74 47.35
CA ILE A 588 26.92 10.86 48.35
C ILE A 588 26.80 11.48 49.75
N LEU A 589 27.10 12.78 49.89
CA LEU A 589 26.95 13.50 51.15
C LEU A 589 25.50 13.50 51.66
N LEU A 590 24.53 13.71 50.76
CA LEU A 590 23.11 13.73 51.10
C LEU A 590 22.62 12.36 51.59
N LEU A 591 22.99 11.29 50.88
CA LEU A 591 22.67 9.91 51.29
C LEU A 591 23.30 9.54 52.64
N GLY A 592 24.53 9.98 52.89
CA GLY A 592 25.20 9.80 54.19
C GLY A 592 24.47 10.51 55.34
N LEU A 593 24.04 11.76 55.13
CA LEU A 593 23.26 12.53 56.12
C LEU A 593 21.90 11.88 56.39
N ILE A 594 21.19 11.46 55.35
CA ILE A 594 19.90 10.76 55.49
C ILE A 594 20.10 9.45 56.27
N GLY A 595 21.12 8.67 55.94
CA GLY A 595 21.47 7.43 56.66
C GLY A 595 21.74 7.68 58.14
N MET A 596 22.50 8.71 58.49
CA MET A 596 22.76 9.07 59.90
C MET A 596 21.50 9.54 60.63
N LEU A 597 20.61 10.28 59.97
CA LEU A 597 19.33 10.69 60.56
C LEU A 597 18.42 9.49 60.81
N ILE A 598 18.33 8.55 59.86
CA ILE A 598 17.57 7.31 60.03
C ILE A 598 18.16 6.47 61.17
N TRP A 599 19.49 6.30 61.21
CA TRP A 599 20.15 5.57 62.29
C TRP A 599 19.88 6.21 63.66
N LYS A 600 20.05 7.53 63.78
CA LYS A 600 19.75 8.26 65.02
C LYS A 600 18.29 8.10 65.43
N LEU A 601 17.35 8.15 64.48
CA LEU A 601 15.93 7.95 64.75
C LEU A 601 15.63 6.53 65.23
N LEU A 602 16.21 5.51 64.58
CA LEU A 602 16.06 4.10 64.97
C LEU A 602 16.64 3.83 66.36
N VAL A 603 17.85 4.33 66.66
CA VAL A 603 18.47 4.21 67.98
C VAL A 603 17.63 4.91 69.04
N THR A 604 17.16 6.12 68.77
CA THR A 604 16.28 6.85 69.71
C THR A 604 14.98 6.09 70.00
N ILE A 605 14.39 5.44 68.99
CA ILE A 605 13.19 4.60 69.18
C ILE A 605 13.53 3.35 70.01
N HIS A 606 14.66 2.71 69.73
CA HIS A 606 15.10 1.51 70.45
C HIS A 606 15.39 1.83 71.92
N ASP A 607 16.18 2.86 72.20
CA ASP A 607 16.49 3.32 73.56
C ASP A 607 15.22 3.69 74.32
N ARG A 608 14.26 4.35 73.66
CA ARG A 608 12.98 4.70 74.31
C ARG A 608 12.14 3.47 74.65
N ARG A 609 12.18 2.43 73.81
CA ARG A 609 11.51 1.14 74.09
C ARG A 609 12.17 0.41 75.25
N GLU A 610 13.50 0.32 75.25
CA GLU A 610 14.27 -0.30 76.32
C GLU A 610 14.10 0.47 77.64
N PHE A 611 14.06 1.80 77.62
CA PHE A 611 13.81 2.63 78.80
C PHE A 611 12.42 2.38 79.41
N VAL A 612 11.38 2.29 78.58
CA VAL A 612 10.02 1.95 79.06
C VAL A 612 9.98 0.55 79.64
N LYS A 613 10.62 -0.42 78.99
CA LYS A 613 10.72 -1.80 79.48
C LYS A 613 11.47 -1.87 80.82
N PHE A 614 12.55 -1.10 80.96
CA PHE A 614 13.30 -0.99 82.22
C PHE A 614 12.46 -0.38 83.34
N GLU A 615 11.70 0.69 83.09
CA GLU A 615 10.78 1.28 84.08
C GLU A 615 9.66 0.30 84.47
N GLU A 616 9.13 -0.49 83.53
CA GLU A 616 8.18 -1.57 83.84
C GLU A 616 8.80 -2.69 84.69
N GLU A 617 10.01 -3.13 84.38
CA GLU A 617 10.74 -4.15 85.15
C GLU A 617 11.05 -3.64 86.56
N LYS A 618 11.45 -2.37 86.70
CA LYS A 618 11.65 -1.70 87.99
C LYS A 618 10.35 -1.59 88.79
N ALA A 619 9.21 -1.30 88.15
CA ALA A 619 7.90 -1.26 88.81
C ALA A 619 7.39 -2.64 89.24
N LYS A 620 7.76 -3.71 88.50
CA LYS A 620 7.45 -5.11 88.84
C LYS A 620 8.39 -5.71 89.88
N ALA A 621 9.55 -5.11 90.10
CA ALA A 621 10.47 -5.47 91.17
C ALA A 621 9.96 -5.00 92.55
N LYS A 622 8.93 -5.68 93.08
CA LYS A 622 8.65 -5.71 94.51
C LYS A 622 9.47 -6.84 95.14
N TRP A 623 10.52 -6.48 95.87
CA TRP A 623 11.11 -7.39 96.86
C TRP A 623 10.73 -6.92 98.26
N ASP A 624 10.15 -7.86 98.99
CA ASP A 624 9.55 -7.76 100.31
C ASP A 624 10.65 -7.58 101.38
N THR A 625 10.59 -6.52 102.19
CA THR A 625 11.51 -6.24 103.30
C THR A 625 11.16 -7.06 104.55
N ALA A 626 11.08 -8.39 104.40
CA ALA A 626 10.90 -9.31 105.51
C ALA A 626 11.68 -10.61 105.22
N ASN A 627 12.92 -10.65 105.72
CA ASN A 627 13.86 -11.77 105.79
C ASN A 627 14.84 -11.96 104.63
N ASN A 628 16.12 -11.73 104.97
CA ASN A 628 17.30 -11.85 104.13
C ASN A 628 17.71 -13.33 103.98
N PRO A 629 17.64 -13.93 102.78
CA PRO A 629 17.90 -15.36 102.56
C PRO A 629 19.38 -15.77 102.68
N LEU A 630 20.28 -14.85 102.99
CA LEU A 630 21.72 -15.12 103.20
C LEU A 630 22.17 -15.02 104.67
N TYR A 631 21.26 -14.79 105.62
CA TYR A 631 21.56 -14.69 107.05
C TYR A 631 21.16 -15.97 107.80
N LYS A 632 22.12 -16.58 108.51
CA LYS A 632 21.88 -17.68 109.47
C LYS A 632 22.37 -17.23 110.85
N GLU A 633 21.48 -17.21 111.84
CA GLU A 633 21.83 -16.86 113.22
C GLU A 633 22.65 -17.97 113.90
N ALA A 634 23.60 -17.56 114.75
CA ALA A 634 24.45 -18.46 115.52
C ALA A 634 23.67 -19.05 116.70
N THR A 635 23.52 -20.38 116.74
CA THR A 635 22.96 -21.10 117.90
C THR A 635 24.07 -21.36 118.92
N SER A 636 23.98 -20.76 120.10
CA SER A 636 24.83 -21.07 121.25
C SER A 636 24.01 -21.79 122.32
N THR A 637 24.38 -23.04 122.60
CA THR A 637 23.73 -23.87 123.62
C THR A 637 24.45 -23.66 124.95
N PHE A 638 23.76 -23.14 125.95
CA PHE A 638 24.28 -22.96 127.31
C PHE A 638 23.59 -23.94 128.26
N THR A 639 24.38 -24.78 128.93
CA THR A 639 23.92 -25.62 130.05
C THR A 639 23.84 -24.79 131.32
N ASN A 640 22.62 -24.54 131.81
CA ASN A 640 22.40 -23.80 133.06
C ASN A 640 22.68 -24.70 134.27
N VAL A 641 23.61 -24.27 135.12
CA VAL A 641 24.12 -25.02 136.29
C VAL A 641 23.38 -24.70 137.61
N ALA A 642 22.24 -23.99 137.57
CA ALA A 642 21.57 -23.49 138.77
C ALA A 642 20.11 -23.97 138.96
N TYR A 643 19.71 -25.09 138.36
CA TYR A 643 18.54 -25.85 138.80
C TYR A 643 19.00 -27.11 139.56
N ARG A 644 19.21 -26.97 140.87
CA ARG A 644 19.23 -28.09 141.83
C ARG A 644 18.01 -27.94 142.71
N GLY A 645 17.03 -28.82 142.55
CA GLY A 645 15.82 -28.84 143.38
C GLY A 645 15.14 -30.20 143.29
N ASN A 646 15.43 -31.01 144.32
CA ASN A 646 14.77 -32.22 144.86
C ASN A 646 14.26 -33.30 143.92
#